data_AF-A0A6L8EYF5-F1
#
_entry.id   AF-A0A6L8EYF5-F1
#
_cell.length_a   1.000
_cell.length_b   1.000
_cell.length_c   1.000
_cell.angle_alpha   90.00
_cell.angle_beta   90.00
_cell.angle_gamma   90.00
#
_symmetry.space_group_name_H-M   'P 1'
#
loop_
_entity.id
_entity.type
_entity.pdbx_description
1 polymer ?
#
loop_
_entity_poly.entity_id
_entity_poly.type
_entity_poly.pdbx_seq_one_letter_code
_entity_poly.pdbx_strand_id
1 'polypeptide(L)'
;MKANNVDLIQRVLDGDQSAFTALVNKYQKSVHALVWRKIGDFHIAEEITQDVFLKVYKRLSTLKRPELFPGWLYVIATRDCVSWLRKKELPTKSLDAMSTVELEEVCYAQYEANCGEEAAVEHQREFVKRLLQKLPESERTVVTLYYLAEMKSEDISRFLGVSSNTVRSRLRRARERLEKEEHMIHEVLGSFQIPANLTENIISEIARIKPASPSVSKPWLPWGLSFASTFLVILMMGVGTRALSRFQQPYNLDATSEMTIELVDTPIVFELERKPDALTQFGNTDTPGKNGRSGFQAESLLVAAAHAEETDLPAAKPEWIQTKGPGGVSWAGLFLASDQTLYAVAKTGLYRLTEESDAWTLVSASGPNREFNSVMAEYGDTLYLLTPNELLASVDEGKTWNSLGARPEGRAIALVITDTAMYLVLQTEVFRSEDVGNQWQPIGKDLRADNVPGAGDLNFRIWDALAIDNTLFVGTRHGLFRFTDGWKKLPVPTSHGIKSLATAEDRLYVGTIASPPDGPHAAVFYSTDLGDFWIDITPNTHEYPVKIITTVEVIPVNDTLMLKGSSGVLLSNDGGETWTDPNPGAHTFGAFPVVALDENNFYGTDSSGIRRSTDGGTTWSPFTAGMVNSHVTNLVTVRNLLYALTPKETLKSADGGEKWESVGLNTDGNASLEGVQAKVATTNAVLYASNSELDGVTLFRLSDAGDVFLPVESVPDFEEDTLHKEWWNKRMEARKNGEDVNKVQEQWKANQHRVFEEWMTNGTFTVADDTVFMEYRHKLYRWRRGETAWHDTGLEDHEGISPIEGKGLTLAASGNTVYAGKREGTLFFSQDSGDTWRDITENLVFPFGYFKEIRFAGSTVYVSTDMGVMYSNDGEAWHVVTDTNGNRLIMDRIAVVGASAYGVCDSGVYQVSNQTNTWAQLATELPHTATSFAIDGDMFYIGTKQNGVLRFQRNHQ
;
A
#
# COMPACT_ATOMS: atom_id res chain seq x y z
N MET A 1 -13.74 53.60 4.09
CA MET A 1 -15.01 53.06 4.62
C MET A 1 -15.21 51.66 4.06
N LYS A 2 -15.27 50.61 4.89
CA LYS A 2 -15.71 49.28 4.42
C LYS A 2 -17.21 49.37 4.16
N ALA A 3 -17.64 49.37 2.90
CA ALA A 3 -19.07 49.34 2.57
C ALA A 3 -19.73 48.11 3.20
N ASN A 4 -20.88 48.31 3.85
CA ASN A 4 -21.65 47.24 4.45
C ASN A 4 -22.23 46.36 3.33
N ASN A 5 -22.25 45.03 3.51
CA ASN A 5 -22.85 44.11 2.52
C ASN A 5 -24.30 44.50 2.20
N VAL A 6 -25.03 44.96 3.21
CA VAL A 6 -26.42 45.43 3.08
C VAL A 6 -26.52 46.58 2.07
N ASP A 7 -25.60 47.53 2.13
CA ASP A 7 -25.56 48.70 1.24
C ASP A 7 -25.19 48.30 -0.21
N LEU A 8 -24.20 47.41 -0.36
CA LEU A 8 -23.82 46.88 -1.68
C LEU A 8 -24.97 46.09 -2.31
N ILE A 9 -25.66 45.24 -1.56
CA ILE A 9 -26.79 44.45 -2.07
C ILE A 9 -27.93 45.36 -2.51
N GLN A 10 -28.26 46.39 -1.72
CA GLN A 10 -29.33 47.33 -2.08
C GLN A 10 -29.00 48.05 -3.40
N ARG A 11 -27.76 48.53 -3.56
CA ARG A 11 -27.31 49.16 -4.80
C ARG A 11 -27.34 48.21 -6.00
N VAL A 12 -27.02 46.94 -5.83
CA VAL A 12 -27.16 45.94 -6.91
C VAL A 12 -28.62 45.74 -7.30
N LEU A 13 -29.54 45.69 -6.34
CA LEU A 13 -30.98 45.60 -6.61
C LEU A 13 -31.51 46.86 -7.30
N ASP A 14 -30.91 48.02 -7.02
CA ASP A 14 -31.21 49.30 -7.66
C ASP A 14 -30.54 49.43 -9.06
N GLY A 15 -29.79 48.42 -9.51
CA GLY A 15 -29.22 48.32 -10.85
C GLY A 15 -27.74 48.71 -10.98
N ASP A 16 -27.05 48.98 -9.87
CA ASP A 16 -25.62 49.34 -9.86
C ASP A 16 -24.73 48.09 -9.99
N GLN A 17 -24.22 47.84 -11.19
CA GLN A 17 -23.32 46.72 -11.46
C GLN A 17 -21.97 46.86 -10.73
N SER A 18 -21.50 48.08 -10.45
CA SER A 18 -20.24 48.30 -9.73
C SER A 18 -20.31 47.81 -8.28
N ALA A 19 -21.50 47.86 -7.68
CA ALA A 19 -21.75 47.31 -6.35
C ALA A 19 -21.69 45.77 -6.35
N PHE A 20 -22.03 45.11 -7.46
CA PHE A 20 -21.90 43.66 -7.58
C PHE A 20 -20.44 43.25 -7.76
N THR A 21 -19.66 43.99 -8.56
CA THR A 21 -18.20 43.81 -8.66
C THR A 21 -17.54 43.90 -7.30
N ALA A 22 -17.97 44.83 -6.44
CA ALA A 22 -17.48 44.93 -5.07
C ALA A 22 -17.83 43.71 -4.20
N LEU A 23 -19.01 43.09 -4.41
CA LEU A 23 -19.39 41.83 -3.73
C LEU A 23 -18.56 40.63 -4.23
N VAL A 24 -18.36 40.50 -5.55
CA VAL A 24 -17.53 39.44 -6.14
C VAL A 24 -16.10 39.54 -5.62
N ASN A 25 -15.48 40.73 -5.72
CA ASN A 25 -14.12 40.95 -5.23
C ASN A 25 -13.96 40.61 -3.75
N LYS A 26 -15.00 40.81 -2.95
CA LYS A 26 -14.99 40.54 -1.51
C LYS A 26 -15.11 39.06 -1.17
N TYR A 27 -15.82 38.27 -1.97
CA TYR A 27 -16.17 36.88 -1.62
C TYR A 27 -15.57 35.82 -2.53
N GLN A 28 -15.03 36.20 -3.69
CA GLN A 28 -14.51 35.25 -4.67
C GLN A 28 -13.43 34.32 -4.11
N LYS A 29 -12.52 34.85 -3.29
CA LYS A 29 -11.47 34.03 -2.65
C LYS A 29 -12.06 32.96 -1.73
N SER A 30 -13.02 33.34 -0.89
CA SER A 30 -13.67 32.43 0.06
C SER A 30 -14.54 31.37 -0.62
N VAL A 31 -15.24 31.74 -1.70
CA VAL A 31 -16.06 30.80 -2.48
C VAL A 31 -15.17 29.83 -3.23
N HIS A 32 -14.14 30.32 -3.92
CA HIS A 32 -13.20 29.48 -4.65
C HIS A 32 -12.50 28.47 -3.74
N ALA A 33 -11.99 28.93 -2.59
CA ALA A 33 -11.36 28.06 -1.60
C ALA A 33 -12.31 26.96 -1.08
N LEU A 34 -13.59 27.30 -0.88
CA LEU A 34 -14.61 26.34 -0.45
C LEU A 34 -14.93 25.30 -1.53
N VAL A 35 -15.05 25.73 -2.78
CA VAL A 35 -15.35 24.88 -3.93
C VAL A 35 -14.17 23.94 -4.19
N TRP A 36 -12.95 24.47 -4.22
CA TRP A 36 -11.73 23.67 -4.37
C TRP A 36 -11.61 22.61 -3.28
N ARG A 37 -11.91 22.97 -2.02
CA ARG A 37 -11.95 22.01 -0.91
C ARG A 37 -12.96 20.86 -1.12
N LYS A 38 -14.04 21.08 -1.88
CA LYS A 38 -15.08 20.07 -2.14
C LYS A 38 -14.85 19.27 -3.42
N ILE A 39 -14.22 19.87 -4.43
CA ILE A 39 -14.09 19.29 -5.78
C ILE A 39 -12.68 18.72 -6.02
N GLY A 40 -11.65 19.32 -5.43
CA GLY A 40 -10.27 18.84 -5.48
C GLY A 40 -9.49 19.17 -6.76
N ASP A 41 -10.13 19.85 -7.71
CA ASP A 41 -9.54 20.35 -8.97
C ASP A 41 -9.66 21.88 -9.01
N PHE A 42 -8.57 22.56 -9.35
CA PHE A 42 -8.47 24.03 -9.31
C PHE A 42 -9.22 24.70 -10.47
N HIS A 43 -9.11 24.17 -11.69
CA HIS A 43 -9.76 24.74 -12.87
C HIS A 43 -11.28 24.53 -12.81
N ILE A 44 -11.72 23.36 -12.36
CA ILE A 44 -13.15 23.08 -12.16
C ILE A 44 -13.70 23.93 -11.00
N ALA A 45 -12.89 24.17 -9.96
CA ALA A 45 -13.30 25.05 -8.87
C ALA A 45 -13.50 26.50 -9.34
N GLU A 46 -12.70 26.95 -10.30
CA GLU A 46 -12.86 28.26 -10.93
C GLU A 46 -14.19 28.33 -11.69
N GLU A 47 -14.47 27.36 -12.56
CA GLU A 47 -15.72 27.28 -13.34
C GLU A 47 -16.95 27.30 -12.43
N ILE A 48 -16.97 26.43 -11.40
CA ILE A 48 -18.07 26.39 -10.43
C ILE A 48 -18.18 27.69 -9.65
N THR A 49 -17.07 28.35 -9.33
CA THR A 49 -17.08 29.66 -8.64
C THR A 49 -17.75 30.72 -9.49
N GLN A 50 -17.46 30.77 -10.80
CA GLN A 50 -18.15 31.67 -11.72
C GLN A 50 -19.66 31.41 -11.71
N ASP A 51 -20.02 30.15 -11.84
CA ASP A 51 -21.39 29.64 -11.89
C ASP A 51 -22.21 29.99 -10.62
N VAL A 52 -21.56 29.93 -9.46
CA VAL A 52 -22.10 30.36 -8.17
C VAL A 52 -22.42 31.85 -8.17
N PHE A 53 -21.51 32.72 -8.63
CA PHE A 53 -21.75 34.16 -8.66
C PHE A 53 -22.83 34.56 -9.67
N LEU A 54 -22.99 33.84 -10.78
CA LEU A 54 -24.11 34.03 -11.71
C LEU A 54 -25.45 33.70 -11.05
N LYS A 55 -25.53 32.59 -10.32
CA LYS A 55 -26.74 32.20 -9.58
C LYS A 55 -27.04 33.16 -8.45
N VAL A 56 -26.01 33.67 -7.77
CA VAL A 56 -26.13 34.71 -6.75
C VAL A 56 -26.70 35.97 -7.36
N TYR A 57 -26.18 36.44 -8.50
CA TYR A 57 -26.71 37.61 -9.21
C TYR A 57 -28.20 37.43 -9.58
N LYS A 58 -28.55 36.29 -10.18
CA LYS A 58 -29.93 35.97 -10.60
C LYS A 58 -30.91 35.86 -9.41
N ARG A 59 -30.44 35.41 -8.25
CA ARG A 59 -31.29 35.13 -7.08
C ARG A 59 -31.16 36.17 -5.98
N LEU A 60 -30.37 37.22 -6.16
CA LEU A 60 -30.07 38.19 -5.11
C LEU A 60 -31.33 38.85 -4.54
N SER A 61 -32.33 39.11 -5.40
CA SER A 61 -33.64 39.65 -5.03
C SER A 61 -34.47 38.74 -4.12
N THR A 62 -34.12 37.45 -4.02
CA THR A 62 -34.81 36.50 -3.13
C THR A 62 -34.29 36.53 -1.69
N LEU A 63 -33.17 37.22 -1.44
CA LEU A 63 -32.58 37.34 -0.12
C LEU A 63 -33.35 38.37 0.74
N LYS A 64 -34.25 37.89 1.60
CA LYS A 64 -35.09 38.73 2.47
C LYS A 64 -34.32 39.48 3.56
N ARG A 65 -33.15 38.96 3.97
CA ARG A 65 -32.32 39.46 5.08
C ARG A 65 -30.89 39.66 4.57
N PRO A 66 -30.53 40.87 4.07
CA PRO A 66 -29.23 41.13 3.45
C PRO A 66 -28.03 40.87 4.38
N GLU A 67 -28.23 40.92 5.70
CA GLU A 67 -27.21 40.61 6.70
C GLU A 67 -26.77 39.13 6.72
N LEU A 68 -27.60 38.23 6.18
CA LEU A 68 -27.30 36.79 6.08
C LEU A 68 -26.61 36.41 4.77
N PHE A 69 -26.24 37.39 3.95
CA PHE A 69 -25.64 37.16 2.64
C PHE A 69 -24.43 36.20 2.64
N PRO A 70 -23.46 36.28 3.57
CA PRO A 70 -22.32 35.35 3.57
C PRO A 70 -22.73 33.88 3.76
N GLY A 71 -23.65 33.60 4.69
CA GLY A 71 -24.17 32.24 4.90
C GLY A 71 -25.07 31.77 3.76
N TRP A 72 -25.83 32.68 3.14
CA TRP A 72 -26.64 32.38 1.96
C TRP A 72 -25.76 32.03 0.74
N LEU A 73 -24.65 32.75 0.54
CA LEU A 73 -23.65 32.48 -0.48
C LEU A 73 -22.98 31.11 -0.28
N TYR A 74 -22.61 30.78 0.96
CA TYR A 74 -22.06 29.47 1.33
C TYR A 74 -23.01 28.31 0.96
N VAL A 75 -24.32 28.47 1.19
CA VAL A 75 -25.33 27.47 0.86
C VAL A 75 -25.45 27.27 -0.66
N ILE A 76 -25.40 28.35 -1.45
CA ILE A 76 -25.43 28.26 -2.92
C ILE A 76 -24.19 27.53 -3.43
N ALA A 77 -23.00 27.92 -2.97
CA ALA A 77 -21.74 27.29 -3.34
C ALA A 77 -21.69 25.79 -3.00
N THR A 78 -22.14 25.43 -1.80
CA THR A 78 -22.18 24.02 -1.37
C THR A 78 -23.16 23.20 -2.21
N ARG A 79 -24.34 23.76 -2.51
CA ARG A 79 -25.35 23.07 -3.34
C ARG A 79 -24.85 22.84 -4.76
N ASP A 80 -24.13 23.81 -5.32
CA ASP A 80 -23.58 23.70 -6.67
C ASP A 80 -22.46 22.67 -6.73
N CYS A 81 -21.59 22.58 -5.72
CA CYS A 81 -20.62 21.48 -5.61
C CYS A 81 -21.31 20.11 -5.58
N VAL A 82 -22.35 19.96 -4.75
CA VAL A 82 -23.12 18.70 -4.66
C VAL A 82 -23.84 18.39 -5.98
N SER A 83 -24.39 19.40 -6.65
CA SER A 83 -25.04 19.23 -7.94
C SER A 83 -24.06 18.82 -9.03
N TRP A 84 -22.83 19.34 -9.00
CA TRP A 84 -21.77 18.98 -9.93
C TRP A 84 -21.32 17.53 -9.71
N LEU A 85 -21.06 17.14 -8.45
CA LEU A 85 -20.69 15.77 -8.08
C LEU A 85 -21.79 14.75 -8.47
N ARG A 86 -23.07 15.07 -8.25
CA ARG A 86 -24.19 14.21 -8.67
C ARG A 86 -24.36 14.09 -10.19
N LYS A 87 -24.03 15.15 -10.94
CA LYS A 87 -24.04 15.10 -12.42
C LYS A 87 -22.89 14.24 -12.97
N LYS A 88 -21.76 14.18 -12.26
CA LYS A 88 -20.64 13.30 -12.58
C LYS A 88 -20.95 11.82 -12.28
N GLU A 89 -21.83 11.54 -11.31
CA GLU A 89 -22.26 10.18 -10.92
C GLU A 89 -23.38 9.58 -11.81
N LEU A 90 -24.06 10.36 -12.65
CA LEU A 90 -25.07 9.85 -13.59
C LEU A 90 -24.44 9.62 -14.98
N PRO A 91 -24.28 8.36 -15.44
CA PRO A 91 -23.78 8.10 -16.78
C PRO A 91 -24.92 8.33 -17.78
N THR A 92 -24.85 9.36 -18.64
CA THR A 92 -25.52 9.32 -19.95
C THR A 92 -25.09 10.42 -20.92
N LYS A 93 -24.63 9.93 -22.09
CA LYS A 93 -24.77 10.45 -23.46
C LYS A 93 -23.90 11.63 -23.93
N SER A 94 -22.99 11.25 -24.82
CA SER A 94 -22.37 12.03 -25.90
C SER A 94 -23.38 12.88 -26.69
N LEU A 95 -22.94 14.07 -27.10
CA LEU A 95 -23.38 14.80 -28.28
C LEU A 95 -22.15 15.43 -28.95
N ASP A 96 -21.92 15.02 -30.20
CA ASP A 96 -20.82 15.44 -31.06
C ASP A 96 -20.90 16.89 -31.56
N ALA A 97 -19.68 17.42 -31.79
CA ALA A 97 -19.23 18.37 -32.82
C ALA A 97 -19.63 19.87 -32.78
N MET A 98 -18.61 20.74 -32.64
CA MET A 98 -18.14 21.59 -33.76
C MET A 98 -16.81 22.30 -33.46
N SER A 99 -15.98 22.39 -34.49
CA SER A 99 -14.59 22.90 -34.57
C SER A 99 -14.42 24.41 -34.34
N THR A 100 -13.26 24.81 -33.80
CA THR A 100 -12.53 26.04 -34.21
C THR A 100 -11.03 25.85 -33.99
N VAL A 101 -10.31 25.52 -35.07
CA VAL A 101 -8.91 25.92 -35.25
C VAL A 101 -8.91 27.43 -35.55
N GLU A 102 -7.81 28.11 -35.23
CA GLU A 102 -7.52 29.55 -35.44
C GLU A 102 -7.67 30.50 -34.24
N LEU A 103 -7.29 30.05 -33.03
CA LEU A 103 -6.82 30.97 -31.98
C LEU A 103 -5.60 30.45 -31.18
N GLU A 104 -4.92 29.42 -31.68
CA GLU A 104 -3.75 28.79 -31.01
C GLU A 104 -2.39 29.44 -31.35
N GLU A 105 -2.28 30.24 -32.41
CA GLU A 105 -0.96 30.78 -32.83
C GLU A 105 -0.48 32.04 -32.09
N VAL A 106 -1.26 32.61 -31.16
CA VAL A 106 -0.84 33.81 -30.39
C VAL A 106 -0.51 33.49 -28.92
N CYS A 107 -0.80 32.28 -28.42
CA CYS A 107 -0.58 31.93 -27.01
C CYS A 107 0.62 31.00 -26.75
N TYR A 108 1.18 30.34 -27.77
CA TYR A 108 2.25 29.35 -27.57
C TYR A 108 3.62 29.96 -27.25
N ALA A 109 3.94 31.15 -27.77
CA ALA A 109 5.24 31.79 -27.53
C ALA A 109 5.42 32.41 -26.12
N GLN A 110 4.34 32.50 -25.33
CA GLN A 110 4.39 33.00 -23.94
C GLN A 110 4.45 31.86 -22.91
N TYR A 111 4.15 30.61 -23.30
CA TYR A 111 4.13 29.44 -22.42
C TYR A 111 5.52 28.81 -22.23
N GLU A 112 6.38 28.85 -23.26
CA GLU A 112 7.75 28.29 -23.20
C GLU A 112 8.68 28.98 -22.17
N ALA A 113 8.32 30.16 -21.66
CA ALA A 113 9.13 30.89 -20.70
C ALA A 113 8.86 30.56 -19.22
N ASN A 114 7.80 29.82 -18.87
CA ASN A 114 7.34 29.64 -17.47
C ASN A 114 7.35 28.19 -16.92
N CYS A 115 7.70 27.17 -17.70
CA CYS A 115 7.54 25.75 -17.31
C CYS A 115 8.49 25.19 -16.22
N GLY A 116 9.38 25.99 -15.61
CA GLY A 116 10.27 25.51 -14.54
C GLY A 116 9.69 25.55 -13.13
N GLU A 117 8.77 26.48 -12.85
CA GLU A 117 8.26 26.72 -11.48
C GLU A 117 6.89 26.06 -11.22
N GLU A 118 6.04 25.86 -12.23
CA GLU A 118 4.66 25.39 -12.02
C GLU A 118 4.55 23.89 -11.69
N ALA A 119 5.45 23.04 -12.20
CA ALA A 119 5.40 21.59 -11.94
C ALA A 119 5.80 21.22 -10.49
N ALA A 120 6.79 21.92 -9.92
CA ALA A 120 7.17 21.79 -8.53
C ALA A 120 6.05 22.27 -7.59
N VAL A 121 5.38 23.36 -7.98
CA VAL A 121 4.21 23.88 -7.28
C VAL A 121 3.07 22.85 -7.35
N GLU A 122 2.78 22.23 -8.51
CA GLU A 122 1.71 21.23 -8.63
C GLU A 122 1.97 19.96 -7.80
N HIS A 123 3.22 19.49 -7.73
CA HIS A 123 3.60 18.39 -6.85
C HIS A 123 3.42 18.75 -5.37
N GLN A 124 3.82 19.97 -4.97
CA GLN A 124 3.58 20.48 -3.62
C GLN A 124 2.08 20.64 -3.30
N ARG A 125 1.26 21.03 -4.28
CA ARG A 125 -0.20 21.17 -4.16
C ARG A 125 -0.88 19.83 -3.92
N GLU A 126 -0.51 18.79 -4.67
CA GLU A 126 -1.06 17.44 -4.48
C GLU A 126 -0.62 16.84 -3.14
N PHE A 127 0.61 17.13 -2.70
CA PHE A 127 1.07 16.75 -1.36
C PHE A 127 0.25 17.43 -0.24
N VAL A 128 0.03 18.74 -0.32
CA VAL A 128 -0.81 19.47 0.64
C VAL A 128 -2.26 19.00 0.61
N LYS A 129 -2.79 18.66 -0.56
CA LYS A 129 -4.14 18.06 -0.69
C LYS A 129 -4.24 16.73 0.05
N ARG A 130 -3.24 15.85 -0.06
CA ARG A 130 -3.16 14.58 0.71
C ARG A 130 -3.04 14.82 2.21
N LEU A 131 -2.29 15.84 2.65
CA LEU A 131 -2.18 16.21 4.07
C LEU A 131 -3.51 16.74 4.62
N LEU A 132 -4.18 17.64 3.90
CA LEU A 132 -5.49 18.17 4.28
C LEU A 132 -6.55 17.06 4.33
N GLN A 133 -6.46 16.03 3.48
CA GLN A 133 -7.37 14.88 3.50
C GLN A 133 -7.29 14.05 4.80
N LYS A 134 -6.20 14.12 5.57
CA LYS A 134 -6.07 13.47 6.88
C LYS A 134 -6.85 14.19 7.99
N LEU A 135 -7.24 15.44 7.79
CA LEU A 135 -8.02 16.21 8.76
C LEU A 135 -9.52 15.87 8.70
N PRO A 136 -10.22 15.85 9.86
CA PRO A 136 -11.68 15.87 9.90
C PRO A 136 -12.25 17.02 9.06
N GLU A 137 -13.39 16.82 8.40
CA GLU A 137 -13.99 17.78 7.46
C GLU A 137 -14.14 19.20 8.05
N SER A 138 -14.54 19.29 9.33
CA SER A 138 -14.73 20.56 10.02
C SER A 138 -13.43 21.32 10.24
N GLU A 139 -12.31 20.62 10.40
CA GLU A 139 -10.97 21.16 10.64
C GLU A 139 -10.32 21.55 9.31
N ARG A 140 -10.41 20.66 8.33
CA ARG A 140 -9.98 20.90 6.94
C ARG A 140 -10.59 22.17 6.36
N THR A 141 -11.90 22.35 6.53
CA THR A 141 -12.62 23.53 5.99
C THR A 141 -12.14 24.82 6.64
N VAL A 142 -11.85 24.82 7.95
CA VAL A 142 -11.36 26.01 8.65
C VAL A 142 -9.93 26.34 8.25
N VAL A 143 -9.05 25.33 8.12
CA VAL A 143 -7.67 25.50 7.65
C VAL A 143 -7.64 26.06 6.23
N THR A 144 -8.42 25.49 5.30
CA THR A 144 -8.47 25.98 3.93
C THR A 144 -8.98 27.43 3.88
N LEU A 145 -10.05 27.78 4.59
CA LEU A 145 -10.53 29.17 4.60
C LEU A 145 -9.56 30.15 5.28
N TYR A 146 -8.81 29.68 6.28
CA TYR A 146 -7.85 30.52 7.01
C TYR A 146 -6.58 30.78 6.19
N TYR A 147 -5.98 29.75 5.60
CA TYR A 147 -4.71 29.88 4.87
C TYR A 147 -4.90 30.20 3.38
N LEU A 148 -5.84 29.58 2.68
CA LEU A 148 -6.06 29.81 1.24
C LEU A 148 -6.91 31.04 0.96
N ALA A 149 -7.92 31.32 1.79
CA ALA A 149 -8.77 32.50 1.63
C ALA A 149 -8.39 33.69 2.54
N GLU A 150 -7.28 33.56 3.30
CA GLU A 150 -6.76 34.57 4.24
C GLU A 150 -7.82 35.15 5.19
N MET A 151 -8.84 34.35 5.55
CA MET A 151 -9.96 34.81 6.34
C MET A 151 -9.62 34.82 7.83
N LYS A 152 -9.92 35.93 8.51
CA LYS A 152 -9.86 35.98 9.98
C LYS A 152 -10.92 35.07 10.60
N SER A 153 -10.68 34.54 11.79
CA SER A 153 -11.61 33.62 12.45
C SER A 153 -13.03 34.19 12.59
N GLU A 154 -13.16 35.51 12.76
CA GLU A 154 -14.46 36.21 12.83
C GLU A 154 -15.17 36.27 11.47
N ASP A 155 -14.44 36.31 10.36
CA ASP A 155 -14.99 36.25 9.00
C ASP A 155 -15.40 34.81 8.64
N ILE A 156 -14.58 33.82 9.02
CA ILE A 156 -14.89 32.39 8.85
C ILE A 156 -16.14 32.01 9.63
N SER A 157 -16.26 32.50 10.88
CA SER A 157 -17.44 32.31 11.73
C SER A 157 -18.72 32.80 11.05
N ARG A 158 -18.70 34.02 10.47
CA ARG A 158 -19.84 34.57 9.73
C ARG A 158 -20.15 33.83 8.43
N PHE A 159 -19.13 33.32 7.75
CA PHE A 159 -19.28 32.59 6.49
C PHE A 159 -19.82 31.18 6.68
N LEU A 160 -19.33 30.46 7.69
CA LEU A 160 -19.76 29.10 8.03
C LEU A 160 -21.00 29.03 8.95
N GLY A 161 -21.36 30.14 9.59
CA GLY A 161 -22.48 30.20 10.54
C GLY A 161 -22.21 29.51 11.88
N VAL A 162 -20.95 29.46 12.34
CA VAL A 162 -20.51 28.85 13.61
C VAL A 162 -19.87 29.87 14.55
N SER A 163 -19.73 29.57 15.85
CA SER A 163 -19.11 30.49 16.81
C SER A 163 -17.60 30.73 16.51
N SER A 164 -17.08 31.92 16.83
CA SER A 164 -15.65 32.23 16.67
C SER A 164 -14.75 31.33 17.53
N ASN A 165 -15.22 30.91 18.70
CA ASN A 165 -14.54 29.95 19.56
C ASN A 165 -14.43 28.57 18.90
N THR A 166 -15.49 28.13 18.21
CA THR A 166 -15.51 26.88 17.44
C THR A 166 -14.49 26.91 16.29
N VAL A 167 -14.38 28.05 15.59
CA VAL A 167 -13.37 28.24 14.52
C VAL A 167 -11.95 28.17 15.09
N ARG A 168 -11.67 28.89 16.19
CA ARG A 168 -10.34 28.88 16.84
C ARG A 168 -9.96 27.50 17.36
N SER A 169 -10.91 26.77 17.96
CA SER A 169 -10.69 25.40 18.44
C SER A 169 -10.38 24.43 17.29
N ARG A 170 -11.15 24.48 16.20
CA ARG A 170 -10.92 23.65 15.01
C ARG A 170 -9.60 23.98 14.32
N LEU A 171 -9.22 25.25 14.25
CA LEU A 171 -7.92 25.67 13.70
C LEU A 171 -6.76 25.16 14.57
N ARG A 172 -6.88 25.25 15.90
CA ARG A 172 -5.86 24.73 16.84
C ARG A 172 -5.66 23.22 16.68
N ARG A 173 -6.73 22.43 16.72
CA ARG A 173 -6.65 20.96 16.54
C ARG A 173 -6.11 20.57 15.17
N ALA A 174 -6.44 21.35 14.14
CA ALA A 174 -5.90 21.10 12.81
C ALA A 174 -4.38 21.33 12.73
N ARG A 175 -3.87 22.36 13.41
CA ARG A 175 -2.42 22.64 13.52
C ARG A 175 -1.70 21.55 14.32
N GLU A 176 -2.25 21.15 15.47
CA GLU A 176 -1.72 20.05 16.28
C GLU A 176 -1.61 18.74 15.48
N ARG A 177 -2.58 18.45 14.60
CA ARG A 177 -2.55 17.26 13.72
C ARG A 177 -1.58 17.39 12.53
N LEU A 178 -1.13 18.59 12.19
CA LEU A 178 -0.29 18.89 11.03
C LEU A 178 1.10 19.44 11.41
N GLU A 179 1.50 19.32 12.68
CA GLU A 179 2.59 20.07 13.32
C GLU A 179 3.95 19.99 12.59
N LYS A 180 4.29 18.85 11.98
CA LYS A 180 5.55 18.71 11.21
C LYS A 180 5.53 19.42 9.85
N GLU A 181 4.36 19.70 9.30
CA GLU A 181 4.17 20.20 7.92
C GLU A 181 3.48 21.58 7.83
N GLU A 182 3.27 22.26 8.96
CA GLU A 182 2.53 23.53 9.01
C GLU A 182 3.16 24.62 8.13
N HIS A 183 4.50 24.73 8.11
CA HIS A 183 5.21 25.71 7.30
C HIS A 183 4.99 25.49 5.81
N MET A 184 5.05 24.24 5.35
CA MET A 184 4.85 23.87 3.96
C MET A 184 3.39 24.08 3.53
N ILE A 185 2.42 23.77 4.39
CA ILE A 185 1.00 24.02 4.12
C ILE A 185 0.73 25.52 4.02
N HIS A 186 1.34 26.35 4.88
CA HIS A 186 1.22 27.80 4.81
C HIS A 186 1.83 28.36 3.51
N GLU A 187 3.02 27.90 3.13
CA GLU A 187 3.74 28.34 1.93
C GLU A 187 3.00 27.97 0.64
N VAL A 188 2.54 26.72 0.53
CA VAL A 188 1.85 26.22 -0.66
C VAL A 188 0.41 26.73 -0.75
N LEU A 189 -0.34 26.79 0.36
CA LEU A 189 -1.69 27.38 0.34
C LEU A 189 -1.65 28.90 0.13
N GLY A 190 -0.60 29.58 0.59
CA GLY A 190 -0.39 31.01 0.39
C GLY A 190 0.09 31.37 -1.03
N SER A 191 0.68 30.44 -1.79
CA SER A 191 1.16 30.67 -3.16
C SER A 191 0.07 30.54 -4.24
N PHE A 192 -1.12 30.05 -3.90
CA PHE A 192 -2.26 29.99 -4.83
C PHE A 192 -2.82 31.38 -5.11
N GLN A 193 -2.52 31.92 -6.29
CA GLN A 193 -3.17 33.13 -6.79
C GLN A 193 -4.44 32.79 -7.58
N ILE A 194 -5.54 33.46 -7.28
CA ILE A 194 -6.75 33.38 -8.10
C ILE A 194 -6.48 34.13 -9.42
N PRO A 195 -6.88 33.58 -10.58
CA PRO A 195 -6.70 34.26 -11.85
C PRO A 195 -7.25 35.68 -11.80
N ALA A 196 -6.43 36.66 -12.18
CA ALA A 196 -6.78 38.08 -12.08
C ALA A 196 -8.03 38.44 -12.92
N ASN A 197 -8.32 37.64 -13.94
CA ASN A 197 -9.48 37.76 -14.83
C ASN A 197 -10.76 37.10 -14.30
N LEU A 198 -10.76 36.40 -13.15
CA LEU A 198 -11.96 35.72 -12.63
C LEU A 198 -13.13 36.71 -12.39
N THR A 199 -12.85 37.85 -11.76
CA THR A 199 -13.86 38.90 -11.59
C THR A 199 -14.35 39.41 -12.94
N GLU A 200 -13.45 39.64 -13.89
CA GLU A 200 -13.79 40.17 -15.21
C GLU A 200 -14.66 39.20 -16.00
N ASN A 201 -14.36 37.90 -15.94
CA ASN A 201 -15.14 36.83 -16.56
C ASN A 201 -16.57 36.80 -15.99
N ILE A 202 -16.71 36.80 -14.66
CA ILE A 202 -18.02 36.84 -13.97
C ILE A 202 -18.81 38.08 -14.38
N ILE A 203 -18.18 39.25 -14.39
CA ILE A 203 -18.85 40.51 -14.76
C ILE A 203 -19.20 40.53 -16.25
N SER A 204 -18.36 39.98 -17.12
CA SER A 204 -18.62 39.89 -18.56
C SER A 204 -19.81 38.99 -18.88
N GLU A 205 -19.96 37.87 -18.18
CA GLU A 205 -21.11 36.98 -18.33
C GLU A 205 -22.40 37.62 -17.81
N ILE A 206 -22.32 38.37 -16.71
CA ILE A 206 -23.46 39.14 -16.19
C ILE A 206 -23.86 40.25 -17.16
N ALA A 207 -22.90 40.91 -17.80
CA ALA A 207 -23.17 41.89 -18.85
C ALA A 207 -23.87 41.24 -20.06
N ARG A 208 -23.54 39.99 -20.41
CA ARG A 208 -24.21 39.23 -21.48
C ARG A 208 -25.64 38.82 -21.13
N ILE A 209 -25.97 38.67 -19.84
CA ILE A 209 -27.34 38.36 -19.37
C ILE A 209 -28.30 39.56 -19.56
N LYS A 210 -27.80 40.76 -19.95
CA LYS A 210 -28.63 41.88 -20.41
C LYS A 210 -28.07 42.60 -21.65
N PRO A 211 -28.86 42.69 -22.73
CA PRO A 211 -28.89 43.91 -23.51
C PRO A 211 -30.32 44.47 -23.60
N ALA A 212 -30.55 45.65 -23.02
CA ALA A 212 -31.51 46.63 -23.53
C ALA A 212 -31.37 47.95 -22.74
N SER A 213 -30.80 48.96 -23.39
CA SER A 213 -30.98 50.38 -23.02
C SER A 213 -32.20 50.96 -23.76
N PRO A 214 -32.72 52.13 -23.36
CA PRO A 214 -34.15 52.38 -23.13
C PRO A 214 -34.94 52.71 -24.41
N SER A 215 -36.17 52.20 -24.52
CA SER A 215 -37.17 52.76 -25.43
C SER A 215 -38.19 53.57 -24.65
N VAL A 216 -38.15 54.89 -24.84
CA VAL A 216 -39.24 55.80 -24.51
C VAL A 216 -40.47 55.37 -25.30
N SER A 217 -41.57 55.04 -24.63
CA SER A 217 -42.91 55.41 -25.10
C SER A 217 -43.89 55.48 -23.94
N LYS A 218 -44.73 56.51 -24.01
CA LYS A 218 -45.70 56.96 -23.01
C LYS A 218 -47.05 56.23 -23.22
N PRO A 219 -48.08 56.52 -22.41
CA PRO A 219 -48.74 55.60 -21.48
C PRO A 219 -49.97 54.89 -22.08
N TRP A 220 -50.41 53.77 -21.49
CA TRP A 220 -51.85 53.42 -21.40
C TRP A 220 -52.14 52.31 -20.37
N LEU A 221 -53.07 52.60 -19.45
CA LEU A 221 -53.88 51.67 -18.63
C LEU A 221 -55.11 51.23 -19.48
N PRO A 222 -56.11 50.46 -18.98
CA PRO A 222 -56.10 49.18 -18.24
C PRO A 222 -57.21 48.18 -18.70
N TRP A 223 -57.00 46.90 -18.35
CA TRP A 223 -58.00 45.85 -18.03
C TRP A 223 -59.02 45.37 -19.08
N GLY A 224 -59.17 44.05 -19.19
CA GLY A 224 -60.41 43.42 -19.67
C GLY A 224 -60.24 41.97 -20.12
N LEU A 225 -60.74 41.02 -19.31
CA LEU A 225 -61.54 39.83 -19.65
C LEU A 225 -61.24 39.11 -20.99
N SER A 226 -61.23 37.78 -21.16
CA SER A 226 -61.56 36.60 -20.36
C SER A 226 -61.50 35.41 -21.36
N PHE A 227 -61.49 34.19 -20.82
CA PHE A 227 -61.70 32.87 -21.47
C PHE A 227 -60.52 32.28 -22.27
N ALA A 228 -59.83 31.29 -21.70
CA ALA A 228 -60.19 29.86 -21.65
C ALA A 228 -59.89 29.17 -22.99
N SER A 229 -59.08 28.12 -23.05
CA SER A 229 -59.35 26.84 -22.39
C SER A 229 -58.22 25.84 -22.69
N THR A 230 -58.16 24.79 -21.87
CA THR A 230 -57.30 23.58 -21.92
C THR A 230 -55.92 23.77 -21.26
N PHE A 231 -55.47 23.00 -20.24
CA PHE A 231 -55.90 21.72 -19.69
C PHE A 231 -55.64 21.73 -18.16
N LEU A 232 -56.72 21.63 -17.39
CA LEU A 232 -56.73 21.54 -15.93
C LEU A 232 -57.19 20.12 -15.59
N VAL A 233 -56.26 19.16 -15.58
CA VAL A 233 -56.52 17.77 -15.18
C VAL A 233 -55.55 17.26 -14.10
N ILE A 234 -54.45 17.96 -13.82
CA ILE A 234 -53.49 17.48 -12.78
C ILE A 234 -53.69 18.19 -11.43
N LEU A 235 -54.65 19.12 -11.31
CA LEU A 235 -54.88 19.89 -10.08
C LEU A 235 -55.98 19.33 -9.15
N MET A 236 -56.55 18.14 -9.43
CA MET A 236 -57.68 17.59 -8.67
C MET A 236 -57.49 16.12 -8.24
N MET A 237 -56.30 15.79 -7.75
CA MET A 237 -56.05 14.73 -6.74
C MET A 237 -54.75 15.15 -6.03
N GLY A 238 -54.74 15.86 -4.91
CA GLY A 238 -55.43 15.55 -3.67
C GLY A 238 -54.45 14.88 -2.70
N VAL A 239 -54.21 15.54 -1.56
CA VAL A 239 -53.34 15.19 -0.40
C VAL A 239 -51.87 15.63 -0.54
N GLY A 240 -51.29 16.50 0.29
CA GLY A 240 -51.74 17.17 1.50
C GLY A 240 -50.66 18.14 1.99
N THR A 241 -51.12 19.25 2.56
CA THR A 241 -50.35 20.35 3.16
C THR A 241 -49.49 19.90 4.34
N ARG A 242 -48.17 19.73 4.13
CA ARG A 242 -47.16 19.69 5.23
C ARG A 242 -45.73 20.04 4.83
N ALA A 243 -45.51 20.71 3.69
CA ALA A 243 -44.16 21.07 3.23
C ALA A 243 -43.77 22.55 3.49
N LEU A 244 -44.71 23.39 3.95
CA LEU A 244 -44.51 24.85 4.03
C LEU A 244 -44.10 25.40 5.40
N SER A 245 -43.86 24.56 6.42
CA SER A 245 -43.40 25.01 7.75
C SER A 245 -41.93 24.70 8.08
N ARG A 246 -41.13 24.13 7.15
CA ARG A 246 -39.69 23.92 7.38
C ARG A 246 -38.79 25.08 7.00
N PHE A 247 -39.34 26.14 6.39
CA PHE A 247 -38.59 27.33 5.99
C PHE A 247 -38.56 28.40 7.08
N GLN A 248 -38.02 28.09 8.26
CA GLN A 248 -37.58 29.12 9.23
C GLN A 248 -36.81 28.56 10.44
N GLN A 249 -35.91 27.59 10.27
CA GLN A 249 -34.88 27.33 11.30
C GLN A 249 -33.47 27.38 10.70
N PRO A 250 -32.52 28.10 11.32
CA PRO A 250 -31.11 27.97 10.97
C PRO A 250 -30.68 26.52 11.25
N TYR A 251 -29.92 25.95 10.32
CA TYR A 251 -29.32 24.63 10.48
C TYR A 251 -28.45 24.64 11.74
N ASN A 252 -28.73 23.77 12.71
CA ASN A 252 -27.98 23.68 13.95
C ASN A 252 -26.75 22.77 13.75
N LEU A 253 -25.55 23.33 13.84
CA LEU A 253 -24.28 22.60 13.78
C LEU A 253 -23.82 22.09 15.16
N ASP A 254 -24.59 22.33 16.22
CA ASP A 254 -24.35 21.87 17.60
C ASP A 254 -25.29 20.72 17.98
N ALA A 255 -25.47 19.72 17.12
CA ALA A 255 -26.11 18.47 17.55
C ALA A 255 -25.17 17.74 18.53
N THR A 256 -25.41 17.94 19.82
CA THR A 256 -24.82 17.15 20.90
C THR A 256 -25.33 15.72 20.80
N SER A 257 -24.43 14.77 20.55
CA SER A 257 -24.57 13.41 21.08
C SER A 257 -23.57 13.31 22.23
N GLU A 258 -23.94 13.88 23.37
CA GLU A 258 -23.41 13.46 24.66
C GLU A 258 -24.53 12.72 25.37
N MET A 259 -24.33 11.43 25.60
CA MET A 259 -24.92 10.80 26.78
C MET A 259 -23.88 11.00 27.89
N THR A 260 -24.03 12.10 28.62
CA THR A 260 -23.32 12.32 29.88
C THR A 260 -23.83 11.28 30.88
N ILE A 261 -23.08 10.20 31.08
CA ILE A 261 -23.22 9.42 32.32
C ILE A 261 -22.45 10.22 33.36
N GLU A 262 -23.15 10.80 34.33
CA GLU A 262 -22.54 11.25 35.57
C GLU A 262 -21.88 10.05 36.25
N LEU A 263 -20.55 9.95 36.12
CA LEU A 263 -19.73 9.17 37.04
C LEU A 263 -19.72 9.94 38.37
N VAL A 264 -20.62 9.53 39.26
CA VAL A 264 -20.43 9.72 40.69
C VAL A 264 -19.14 9.00 41.05
N ASP A 265 -18.14 9.74 41.54
CA ASP A 265 -16.97 9.18 42.23
C ASP A 265 -17.46 8.40 43.45
N THR A 266 -17.74 7.12 43.25
CA THR A 266 -17.69 6.12 44.31
C THR A 266 -16.43 5.30 44.06
N PRO A 267 -15.51 5.19 45.03
CA PRO A 267 -14.39 4.27 44.91
C PRO A 267 -14.95 2.86 44.78
N ILE A 268 -14.90 2.29 43.57
CA ILE A 268 -15.17 0.86 43.37
C ILE A 268 -13.96 0.12 43.91
N VAL A 269 -14.06 -0.28 45.17
CA VAL A 269 -13.26 -1.38 45.70
C VAL A 269 -13.79 -2.64 45.03
N PHE A 270 -12.98 -3.28 44.18
CA PHE A 270 -13.29 -4.63 43.70
C PHE A 270 -13.15 -5.58 44.89
N GLU A 271 -14.27 -5.82 45.56
CA GLU A 271 -14.38 -6.85 46.58
C GLU A 271 -14.48 -8.21 45.86
N LEU A 272 -13.44 -9.01 46.08
CA LEU A 272 -13.25 -10.35 45.54
C LEU A 272 -14.25 -11.31 46.23
N GLU A 273 -15.52 -11.30 45.82
CA GLU A 273 -16.47 -12.30 46.29
C GLU A 273 -16.44 -13.55 45.39
N ARG A 274 -15.67 -14.54 45.84
CA ARG A 274 -16.02 -15.95 45.64
C ARG A 274 -17.40 -16.19 46.24
N LYS A 275 -18.30 -16.83 45.48
CA LYS A 275 -19.24 -17.79 46.08
C LYS A 275 -19.37 -19.09 45.27
N PRO A 276 -19.66 -20.19 45.98
CA PRO A 276 -19.39 -21.57 45.57
C PRO A 276 -20.58 -22.24 44.89
N ASP A 277 -20.28 -23.38 44.27
CA ASP A 277 -21.10 -24.56 43.93
C ASP A 277 -22.62 -24.48 44.14
N ALA A 278 -23.36 -24.94 43.12
CA ALA A 278 -23.98 -26.29 43.10
C ALA A 278 -25.33 -26.38 42.37
N LEU A 279 -25.39 -27.31 41.40
CA LEU A 279 -26.44 -28.33 41.13
C LEU A 279 -27.82 -27.82 40.61
N THR A 280 -28.53 -28.48 39.67
CA THR A 280 -28.63 -29.92 39.36
C THR A 280 -29.44 -30.16 38.07
N GLN A 281 -29.00 -31.14 37.28
CA GLN A 281 -29.74 -32.24 36.61
C GLN A 281 -31.00 -32.00 35.74
N PHE A 282 -30.96 -32.49 34.49
CA PHE A 282 -31.54 -33.75 33.97
C PHE A 282 -31.56 -33.67 32.42
N GLY A 283 -31.24 -34.68 31.60
CA GLY A 283 -30.80 -36.06 31.79
C GLY A 283 -30.71 -36.77 30.43
N ASN A 284 -29.81 -37.77 30.36
CA ASN A 284 -29.85 -39.08 29.68
C ASN A 284 -30.41 -39.25 28.25
N THR A 285 -29.99 -40.21 27.41
CA THR A 285 -28.80 -41.07 27.18
C THR A 285 -29.20 -41.96 25.97
N ASP A 286 -28.19 -42.47 25.27
CA ASP A 286 -28.13 -43.75 24.54
C ASP A 286 -28.76 -43.94 23.13
N THR A 287 -27.86 -44.42 22.25
CA THR A 287 -27.92 -45.02 20.90
C THR A 287 -28.50 -46.48 20.94
N PRO A 288 -28.40 -47.36 19.91
CA PRO A 288 -28.48 -47.30 18.43
C PRO A 288 -29.46 -48.36 17.82
N GLY A 289 -29.74 -48.36 16.50
CA GLY A 289 -30.55 -49.45 15.89
C GLY A 289 -30.68 -49.53 14.36
N LYS A 290 -29.95 -50.51 13.80
CA LYS A 290 -29.90 -51.10 12.44
C LYS A 290 -31.18 -51.25 11.56
N ASN A 291 -30.89 -51.26 10.24
CA ASN A 291 -31.39 -52.10 9.12
C ASN A 291 -32.44 -51.55 8.13
N GLY A 292 -32.11 -51.63 6.83
CA GLY A 292 -33.09 -51.73 5.73
C GLY A 292 -32.57 -51.36 4.33
N ARG A 293 -32.14 -52.35 3.54
CA ARG A 293 -31.78 -52.27 2.10
C ARG A 293 -33.00 -52.14 1.19
N SER A 294 -32.87 -51.38 0.07
CA SER A 294 -33.32 -51.65 -1.32
C SER A 294 -33.35 -50.31 -2.11
N GLY A 295 -32.87 -50.10 -3.34
CA GLY A 295 -32.62 -50.98 -4.49
C GLY A 295 -33.59 -50.66 -5.64
N PHE A 296 -33.11 -49.89 -6.65
CA PHE A 296 -33.60 -49.68 -8.04
C PHE A 296 -35.03 -49.13 -8.29
N GLN A 297 -35.19 -48.13 -9.18
CA GLN A 297 -35.45 -48.34 -10.62
C GLN A 297 -35.62 -47.00 -11.38
N ALA A 298 -35.13 -46.98 -12.63
CA ALA A 298 -35.16 -45.89 -13.59
C ALA A 298 -36.40 -45.90 -14.50
N GLU A 299 -36.42 -44.94 -15.44
CA GLU A 299 -37.32 -44.70 -16.59
C GLU A 299 -38.52 -43.77 -16.31
N SER A 300 -38.47 -42.49 -16.72
CA SER A 300 -38.56 -41.93 -18.09
C SER A 300 -39.98 -41.94 -18.65
N LEU A 301 -40.58 -40.74 -18.75
CA LEU A 301 -41.44 -40.29 -19.85
C LEU A 301 -41.99 -38.90 -19.49
N LEU A 302 -41.44 -37.85 -20.11
CA LEU A 302 -42.18 -36.84 -20.89
C LEU A 302 -41.28 -35.64 -21.19
N VAL A 303 -40.51 -35.78 -22.26
CA VAL A 303 -40.14 -34.67 -23.14
C VAL A 303 -41.43 -34.24 -23.84
N ALA A 304 -41.98 -33.08 -23.48
CA ALA A 304 -42.83 -32.24 -24.34
C ALA A 304 -43.32 -30.99 -23.58
N ALA A 305 -42.48 -29.97 -23.49
CA ALA A 305 -42.90 -28.56 -23.45
C ALA A 305 -41.67 -27.68 -23.66
N ALA A 306 -41.24 -27.56 -24.92
CA ALA A 306 -40.26 -26.58 -25.32
C ALA A 306 -40.97 -25.25 -25.63
N HIS A 307 -40.26 -24.15 -25.32
CA HIS A 307 -40.43 -22.78 -25.80
C HIS A 307 -41.33 -21.86 -24.97
N ALA A 308 -40.72 -21.12 -24.04
CA ALA A 308 -40.65 -19.65 -24.08
C ALA A 308 -39.88 -19.14 -22.85
N GLU A 309 -39.19 -18.01 -23.03
CA GLU A 309 -38.48 -17.18 -22.04
C GLU A 309 -37.08 -17.66 -21.66
N GLU A 310 -36.17 -17.32 -22.57
CA GLU A 310 -34.76 -17.04 -22.31
C GLU A 310 -34.69 -15.83 -21.34
N THR A 311 -34.81 -16.10 -20.05
CA THR A 311 -34.39 -15.16 -19.01
C THR A 311 -32.86 -15.19 -18.94
N ASP A 312 -32.22 -14.07 -19.27
CA ASP A 312 -30.81 -13.79 -18.96
C ASP A 312 -30.53 -14.11 -17.50
N LEU A 313 -30.01 -15.31 -17.24
CA LEU A 313 -29.40 -15.64 -15.96
C LEU A 313 -28.10 -14.83 -15.88
N PRO A 314 -27.85 -14.07 -14.80
CA PRO A 314 -26.59 -13.36 -14.65
C PRO A 314 -25.45 -14.37 -14.74
N ALA A 315 -24.50 -14.11 -15.64
CA ALA A 315 -23.30 -14.93 -15.79
C ALA A 315 -22.69 -15.17 -14.40
N ALA A 316 -22.43 -16.45 -14.09
CA ALA A 316 -21.80 -16.82 -12.82
C ALA A 316 -20.49 -16.04 -12.66
N LYS A 317 -20.29 -15.40 -11.50
CA LYS A 317 -19.07 -14.65 -11.22
C LYS A 317 -17.86 -15.60 -11.41
N PRO A 318 -16.81 -15.16 -12.12
CA PRO A 318 -15.57 -15.94 -12.22
C PRO A 318 -14.98 -16.12 -10.81
N GLU A 319 -14.78 -17.37 -10.41
CA GLU A 319 -14.20 -17.71 -9.11
C GLU A 319 -12.68 -17.68 -9.23
N TRP A 320 -12.07 -16.56 -8.85
CA TRP A 320 -10.60 -16.45 -8.78
C TRP A 320 -10.09 -17.32 -7.63
N ILE A 321 -9.20 -18.26 -7.96
CA ILE A 321 -8.60 -19.18 -7.01
C ILE A 321 -7.19 -18.69 -6.70
N GLN A 322 -6.95 -18.42 -5.42
CA GLN A 322 -5.61 -18.18 -4.92
C GLN A 322 -4.79 -19.47 -5.03
N THR A 323 -3.70 -19.45 -5.81
CA THR A 323 -2.80 -20.61 -5.88
C THR A 323 -1.99 -20.71 -4.60
N LYS A 324 -1.39 -21.88 -4.30
CA LYS A 324 -0.48 -22.04 -3.15
C LYS A 324 0.74 -21.11 -3.24
N GLY A 325 0.98 -20.55 -4.43
CA GLY A 325 1.87 -19.42 -4.70
C GLY A 325 3.35 -19.76 -4.61
N PRO A 326 4.21 -19.05 -5.37
CA PRO A 326 5.64 -19.10 -5.11
C PRO A 326 5.86 -18.55 -3.69
N GLY A 327 6.68 -19.16 -2.84
CA GLY A 327 6.97 -18.57 -1.52
C GLY A 327 7.85 -17.33 -1.70
N GLY A 328 7.62 -16.21 -0.99
CA GLY A 328 8.72 -15.26 -0.79
C GLY A 328 8.41 -13.81 -0.41
N VAL A 329 8.92 -13.16 0.63
CA VAL A 329 9.58 -13.44 1.92
C VAL A 329 9.39 -12.12 2.70
N SER A 330 9.28 -12.15 4.04
CA SER A 330 9.03 -10.94 4.83
C SER A 330 8.32 -11.22 6.15
N TRP A 331 8.91 -11.98 7.06
CA TRP A 331 8.28 -12.37 8.33
C TRP A 331 8.70 -11.43 9.46
N ALA A 332 7.74 -10.99 10.26
CA ALA A 332 7.92 -9.97 11.29
C ALA A 332 7.82 -10.52 12.73
N GLY A 333 7.33 -11.76 12.92
CA GLY A 333 7.29 -12.43 14.23
C GLY A 333 6.47 -13.73 14.23
N LEU A 334 6.83 -14.65 15.12
CA LEU A 334 6.03 -15.82 15.52
C LEU A 334 5.53 -15.59 16.96
N PHE A 335 4.30 -15.99 17.24
CA PHE A 335 3.71 -15.93 18.57
C PHE A 335 2.94 -17.22 18.85
N LEU A 336 3.27 -17.91 19.93
CA LEU A 336 2.54 -19.10 20.39
C LEU A 336 1.59 -18.67 21.50
N ALA A 337 0.30 -18.90 21.27
CA ALA A 337 -0.74 -18.65 22.25
C ALA A 337 -0.81 -19.79 23.28
N SER A 338 -1.46 -19.51 24.40
CA SER A 338 -1.61 -20.43 25.54
C SER A 338 -2.38 -21.71 25.19
N ASP A 339 -3.24 -21.65 24.17
CA ASP A 339 -4.01 -22.77 23.60
C ASP A 339 -3.22 -23.58 22.55
N GLN A 340 -1.92 -23.33 22.42
CA GLN A 340 -1.04 -23.90 21.40
C GLN A 340 -1.34 -23.45 19.96
N THR A 341 -2.18 -22.44 19.75
CA THR A 341 -2.36 -21.82 18.43
C THR A 341 -1.12 -20.99 18.09
N LEU A 342 -0.50 -21.27 16.94
CA LEU A 342 0.64 -20.51 16.45
C LEU A 342 0.18 -19.40 15.50
N TYR A 343 0.58 -18.17 15.81
CA TYR A 343 0.35 -16.99 14.98
C TYR A 343 1.63 -16.55 14.28
N ALA A 344 1.50 -16.16 13.02
CA ALA A 344 2.57 -15.55 12.24
C ALA A 344 2.14 -14.17 11.76
N VAL A 345 2.94 -13.15 12.10
CA VAL A 345 2.71 -11.78 11.64
C VAL A 345 3.57 -11.52 10.40
N ALA A 346 2.88 -11.19 9.30
CA ALA A 346 3.50 -10.78 8.05
C ALA A 346 3.00 -9.40 7.63
N LYS A 347 3.70 -8.77 6.69
CA LYS A 347 3.23 -7.53 6.06
C LYS A 347 1.84 -7.67 5.42
N THR A 348 1.50 -8.87 4.96
CA THR A 348 0.25 -9.18 4.25
C THR A 348 -0.93 -9.42 5.19
N GLY A 349 -0.66 -9.77 6.45
CA GLY A 349 -1.72 -10.08 7.40
C GLY A 349 -1.23 -10.90 8.59
N LEU A 350 -2.20 -11.27 9.42
CA LEU A 350 -2.03 -12.24 10.50
C LEU A 350 -2.47 -13.60 10.01
N TYR A 351 -1.62 -14.60 10.21
CA TYR A 351 -1.91 -15.99 9.90
C TYR A 351 -1.94 -16.80 11.19
N ARG A 352 -2.76 -17.87 11.20
CA ARG A 352 -2.81 -18.83 12.30
C ARG A 352 -2.61 -20.26 11.81
N LEU A 353 -2.05 -21.07 12.69
CA LEU A 353 -1.88 -22.51 12.53
C LEU A 353 -2.35 -23.19 13.82
N THR A 354 -3.27 -24.13 13.68
CA THR A 354 -3.78 -24.98 14.77
C THR A 354 -3.15 -26.37 14.68
N GLU A 355 -3.12 -27.12 15.79
CA GLU A 355 -2.48 -28.45 15.86
C GLU A 355 -2.98 -29.42 14.77
N GLU A 356 -4.28 -29.37 14.45
CA GLU A 356 -4.90 -30.24 13.44
C GLU A 356 -4.65 -29.81 11.97
N SER A 357 -4.01 -28.66 11.73
CA SER A 357 -3.89 -28.06 10.40
C SER A 357 -2.55 -28.37 9.73
N ASP A 358 -2.59 -28.69 8.44
CA ASP A 358 -1.42 -28.86 7.58
C ASP A 358 -1.04 -27.58 6.80
N ALA A 359 -1.82 -26.50 6.98
CA ALA A 359 -1.61 -25.22 6.33
C ALA A 359 -1.98 -24.04 7.24
N TRP A 360 -1.31 -22.90 7.00
CA TRP A 360 -1.65 -21.62 7.62
C TRP A 360 -2.95 -21.07 7.07
N THR A 361 -3.75 -20.45 7.94
CA THR A 361 -4.98 -19.77 7.55
C THR A 361 -4.81 -18.27 7.76
N LEU A 362 -5.16 -17.46 6.75
CA LEU A 362 -5.22 -16.01 6.89
C LEU A 362 -6.38 -15.64 7.83
N VAL A 363 -6.08 -14.96 8.93
CA VAL A 363 -7.06 -14.51 9.92
C VAL A 363 -7.56 -13.11 9.60
N SER A 364 -6.64 -12.21 9.25
CA SER A 364 -6.94 -10.83 8.91
C SER A 364 -6.01 -10.34 7.81
N ALA A 365 -6.57 -9.93 6.67
CA ALA A 365 -5.84 -9.20 5.64
C ALA A 365 -5.42 -7.82 6.17
N SER A 366 -4.24 -7.33 5.78
CA SER A 366 -3.62 -6.05 6.14
C SER A 366 -4.54 -4.98 6.80
N GLY A 367 -4.50 -4.91 8.14
CA GLY A 367 -4.90 -3.77 9.00
C GLY A 367 -3.69 -2.93 9.45
N PRO A 368 -3.87 -1.78 10.13
CA PRO A 368 -3.02 -0.58 10.02
C PRO A 368 -1.51 -0.81 10.30
N ASN A 369 -0.66 -0.32 9.38
CA ASN A 369 0.80 -0.17 9.48
C ASN A 369 1.54 -1.20 10.37
N ARG A 370 1.57 -2.46 9.95
CA ARG A 370 2.38 -3.51 10.58
C ARG A 370 3.78 -3.53 9.96
N GLU A 371 4.78 -3.05 10.72
CA GLU A 371 6.19 -3.08 10.34
C GLU A 371 6.92 -4.31 10.89
N PHE A 372 8.18 -4.47 10.48
CA PHE A 372 9.12 -5.59 10.75
C PHE A 372 9.43 -5.93 12.23
N ASN A 373 8.69 -5.44 13.22
CA ASN A 373 8.90 -5.73 14.65
C ASN A 373 7.58 -5.66 15.46
N SER A 374 6.47 -6.13 14.89
CA SER A 374 5.21 -6.20 15.65
C SER A 374 5.33 -7.22 16.77
N VAL A 375 5.17 -6.75 18.01
CA VAL A 375 5.16 -7.59 19.21
C VAL A 375 3.72 -8.00 19.50
N MET A 376 3.49 -9.30 19.68
CA MET A 376 2.21 -9.83 20.14
C MET A 376 2.32 -10.32 21.58
N ALA A 377 1.19 -10.23 22.29
CA ALA A 377 1.02 -10.80 23.61
C ALA A 377 -0.42 -11.30 23.76
N GLU A 378 -0.64 -12.19 24.72
CA GLU A 378 -1.96 -12.70 25.08
C GLU A 378 -2.16 -12.50 26.58
N TYR A 379 -3.40 -12.18 26.96
CA TYR A 379 -3.82 -12.21 28.36
C TYR A 379 -5.31 -12.55 28.43
N GLY A 380 -5.63 -13.67 29.09
CA GLY A 380 -6.96 -14.29 29.00
C GLY A 380 -7.32 -14.57 27.54
N ASP A 381 -8.57 -14.31 27.16
CA ASP A 381 -9.05 -14.52 25.78
C ASP A 381 -8.73 -13.35 24.83
N THR A 382 -7.83 -12.43 25.21
CA THR A 382 -7.52 -11.22 24.43
C THR A 382 -6.12 -11.26 23.85
N LEU A 383 -6.02 -11.06 22.53
CA LEU A 383 -4.77 -10.86 21.82
C LEU A 383 -4.44 -9.38 21.74
N TYR A 384 -3.18 -9.05 21.99
CA TYR A 384 -2.63 -7.70 21.89
C TYR A 384 -1.59 -7.65 20.78
N LEU A 385 -1.63 -6.58 20.00
CA LEU A 385 -0.69 -6.32 18.93
C LEU A 385 -0.13 -4.92 19.07
N LEU A 386 1.18 -4.83 19.20
CA LEU A 386 1.89 -3.57 19.23
C LEU A 386 2.30 -3.17 17.81
N THR A 387 1.82 -2.01 17.37
CA THR A 387 2.23 -1.37 16.11
C THR A 387 3.28 -0.29 16.41
N PRO A 388 3.93 0.32 15.40
CA PRO A 388 4.88 1.42 15.64
C PRO A 388 4.32 2.55 16.51
N ASN A 389 3.01 2.84 16.37
CA ASN A 389 2.36 4.04 16.93
C ASN A 389 1.34 3.75 18.05
N GLU A 390 0.68 2.59 18.02
CA GLU A 390 -0.44 2.28 18.92
C GLU A 390 -0.46 0.82 19.39
N LEU A 391 -1.15 0.58 20.50
CA LEU A 391 -1.49 -0.75 21.01
C LEU A 391 -2.90 -1.12 20.53
N LEU A 392 -3.04 -2.32 19.95
CA LEU A 392 -4.31 -2.87 19.49
C LEU A 392 -4.69 -4.09 20.32
N ALA A 393 -5.98 -4.31 20.52
CA ALA A 393 -6.54 -5.50 21.16
C ALA A 393 -7.60 -6.17 20.29
N SER A 394 -7.65 -7.50 20.38
CA SER A 394 -8.61 -8.36 19.68
C SER A 394 -9.18 -9.38 20.66
N VAL A 395 -10.51 -9.52 20.64
CA VAL A 395 -11.28 -10.47 21.46
C VAL A 395 -11.93 -11.58 20.61
N ASP A 396 -11.52 -11.67 19.34
CA ASP A 396 -12.07 -12.57 18.33
C ASP A 396 -10.98 -13.31 17.56
N GLU A 397 -9.92 -13.71 18.27
CA GLU A 397 -8.77 -14.46 17.75
C GLU A 397 -8.02 -13.71 16.63
N GLY A 398 -7.97 -12.39 16.69
CA GLY A 398 -7.23 -11.55 15.75
C GLY A 398 -7.99 -11.18 14.47
N LYS A 399 -9.29 -11.51 14.35
CA LYS A 399 -10.12 -11.17 13.18
C LYS A 399 -10.38 -9.67 13.11
N THR A 400 -10.66 -9.03 14.24
CA THR A 400 -10.83 -7.57 14.35
C THR A 400 -9.92 -6.99 15.44
N TRP A 401 -9.52 -5.73 15.24
CA TRP A 401 -8.55 -5.03 16.11
C TRP A 401 -9.11 -3.68 16.53
N ASN A 402 -9.15 -3.43 17.84
CA ASN A 402 -9.55 -2.17 18.44
C ASN A 402 -8.33 -1.45 19.01
N SER A 403 -8.19 -0.15 18.74
CA SER A 403 -7.10 0.64 19.32
C SER A 403 -7.35 0.92 20.79
N LEU A 404 -6.35 0.66 21.63
CA LEU A 404 -6.31 1.01 23.04
C LEU A 404 -5.59 2.34 23.30
N GLY A 405 -5.00 2.94 22.26
CA GLY A 405 -4.34 4.24 22.34
C GLY A 405 -2.87 4.21 21.92
N ALA A 406 -2.26 5.40 21.99
CA ALA A 406 -0.87 5.59 21.62
C ALA A 406 0.08 4.95 22.63
N ARG A 407 1.21 4.45 22.13
CA ARG A 407 2.30 3.93 22.97
C ARG A 407 3.51 4.89 22.98
N PRO A 408 4.35 4.84 24.02
CA PRO A 408 5.66 5.49 24.02
C PRO A 408 6.50 5.14 22.78
N GLU A 409 7.17 6.15 22.20
CA GLU A 409 8.03 5.98 21.02
C GLU A 409 9.31 5.18 21.33
N GLY A 410 9.79 4.42 20.35
CA GLY A 410 11.05 3.67 20.42
C GLY A 410 10.91 2.21 19.98
N ARG A 411 12.02 1.52 19.73
CA ARG A 411 11.97 0.12 19.29
C ARG A 411 11.44 -0.77 20.43
N ALA A 412 10.28 -1.39 20.22
CA ALA A 412 9.74 -2.37 21.17
C ALA A 412 10.54 -3.67 21.13
N ILE A 413 10.76 -4.25 22.30
CA ILE A 413 11.42 -5.54 22.50
C ILE A 413 10.38 -6.57 22.95
N ALA A 414 9.55 -6.22 23.94
CA ALA A 414 8.52 -7.11 24.47
C ALA A 414 7.31 -6.31 24.97
N LEU A 415 6.15 -6.96 24.97
CA LEU A 415 4.93 -6.54 25.65
C LEU A 415 4.60 -7.65 26.63
N VAL A 416 4.80 -7.38 27.92
CA VAL A 416 4.61 -8.37 28.99
C VAL A 416 3.37 -7.99 29.77
N ILE A 417 2.43 -8.91 29.91
CA ILE A 417 1.16 -8.67 30.60
C ILE A 417 1.10 -9.59 31.83
N THR A 418 0.76 -9.01 32.97
CA THR A 418 0.62 -9.72 34.25
C THR A 418 -0.76 -9.40 34.84
N ASP A 419 -1.16 -10.08 35.91
CA ASP A 419 -2.45 -9.82 36.57
C ASP A 419 -2.55 -8.39 37.14
N THR A 420 -1.40 -7.75 37.40
CA THR A 420 -1.34 -6.45 38.08
C THR A 420 -1.02 -5.27 37.17
N ALA A 421 -0.37 -5.50 36.02
CA ALA A 421 0.06 -4.45 35.11
C ALA A 421 0.46 -4.98 33.72
N MET A 422 0.44 -4.08 32.74
CA MET A 422 1.11 -4.25 31.45
C MET A 422 2.46 -3.54 31.45
N TYR A 423 3.46 -4.17 30.84
CA TYR A 423 4.80 -3.64 30.70
C TYR A 423 5.18 -3.55 29.23
N LEU A 424 5.47 -2.34 28.78
CA LEU A 424 6.03 -2.09 27.45
C LEU A 424 7.54 -1.92 27.59
N VAL A 425 8.26 -2.90 27.08
CA VAL A 425 9.72 -2.94 27.15
C VAL A 425 10.28 -2.45 25.83
N LEU A 426 10.90 -1.27 25.86
CA LEU A 426 11.62 -0.72 24.72
C LEU A 426 13.10 -1.06 24.84
N GLN A 427 13.83 -0.93 23.72
CA GLN A 427 15.27 -1.18 23.69
C GLN A 427 16.07 -0.34 24.70
N THR A 428 15.54 0.82 25.10
CA THR A 428 16.21 1.79 25.97
C THR A 428 15.50 2.06 27.29
N GLU A 429 14.22 1.68 27.44
CA GLU A 429 13.37 2.11 28.56
C GLU A 429 12.27 1.07 28.84
N VAL A 430 11.79 1.01 30.08
CA VAL A 430 10.64 0.18 30.46
C VAL A 430 9.50 1.08 30.92
N PHE A 431 8.31 0.85 30.38
CA PHE A 431 7.08 1.54 30.78
C PHE A 431 6.11 0.55 31.43
N ARG A 432 5.42 1.01 32.47
CA ARG A 432 4.36 0.27 33.16
C ARG A 432 3.02 0.97 32.95
N SER A 433 1.98 0.19 32.74
CA SER A 433 0.59 0.63 32.68
C SER A 433 -0.25 -0.21 33.64
N GLU A 434 -1.05 0.45 34.47
CA GLU A 434 -2.00 -0.18 35.40
C GLU A 434 -3.45 -0.12 34.87
N ASP A 435 -3.63 0.48 33.68
CA ASP A 435 -4.93 0.78 33.06
C ASP A 435 -5.04 0.18 31.65
N VAL A 436 -4.44 -1.00 31.45
CA VAL A 436 -4.52 -1.79 30.21
C VAL A 436 -3.98 -1.03 28.98
N GLY A 437 -2.87 -0.33 29.16
CA GLY A 437 -2.13 0.36 28.09
C GLY A 437 -2.67 1.75 27.73
N ASN A 438 -3.64 2.29 28.48
CA ASN A 438 -4.14 3.65 28.26
C ASN A 438 -3.14 4.72 28.70
N GLN A 439 -2.42 4.48 29.81
CA GLN A 439 -1.35 5.35 30.31
C GLN A 439 -0.08 4.57 30.59
N TRP A 440 1.05 5.17 30.25
CA TRP A 440 2.37 4.58 30.39
C TRP A 440 3.26 5.42 31.27
N GLN A 441 3.75 4.82 32.36
CA GLN A 441 4.68 5.45 33.30
C GLN A 441 6.07 4.84 33.13
N PRO A 442 7.13 5.64 32.91
CA PRO A 442 8.48 5.12 32.79
C PRO A 442 8.99 4.64 34.17
N ILE A 443 9.50 3.40 34.22
CA ILE A 443 10.03 2.78 35.45
C ILE A 443 11.52 2.41 35.36
N GLY A 444 12.18 2.57 34.22
CA GLY A 444 13.56 2.10 34.01
C GLY A 444 14.67 3.11 34.31
N LYS A 445 14.37 4.26 34.95
CA LYS A 445 15.40 5.25 35.32
C LYS A 445 16.52 4.63 36.18
N ASP A 446 16.16 3.75 37.10
CA ASP A 446 17.11 3.10 38.01
C ASP A 446 17.89 1.95 37.35
N LEU A 447 17.42 1.42 36.21
CA LEU A 447 18.17 0.43 35.41
C LEU A 447 19.44 1.03 34.80
N ARG A 448 19.49 2.36 34.63
CA ARG A 448 20.60 3.09 34.00
C ARG A 448 21.64 3.61 34.99
N ALA A 449 21.42 3.44 36.30
CA ALA A 449 22.17 4.12 37.36
C ALA A 449 23.58 3.55 37.63
N ASP A 450 24.06 2.59 36.86
CA ASP A 450 25.46 2.15 36.91
C ASP A 450 26.35 3.31 36.43
N ASN A 451 26.82 4.12 37.38
CA ASN A 451 27.82 5.19 37.21
C ASN A 451 29.17 4.62 36.74
N VAL A 452 29.25 4.12 35.50
CA VAL A 452 30.52 3.81 34.84
C VAL A 452 31.04 5.12 34.24
N PRO A 453 32.10 5.73 34.81
CA PRO A 453 32.59 7.00 34.31
C PRO A 453 33.14 6.84 32.89
N GLY A 454 32.57 7.56 31.93
CA GLY A 454 33.05 7.60 30.54
C GLY A 454 32.24 6.79 29.52
N ALA A 455 31.26 6.00 29.94
CA ALA A 455 30.23 5.45 29.04
C ALA A 455 28.97 6.30 29.18
N GLY A 456 28.73 7.24 28.26
CA GLY A 456 27.46 7.97 28.22
C GLY A 456 26.27 7.02 28.00
N ASP A 457 25.06 7.54 28.17
CA ASP A 457 23.74 6.88 27.97
C ASP A 457 23.59 6.06 26.65
N LEU A 458 24.51 6.20 25.69
CA LEU A 458 24.49 5.57 24.38
C LEU A 458 24.75 4.05 24.39
N ASN A 459 25.14 3.45 25.52
CA ASN A 459 25.54 2.03 25.58
C ASN A 459 24.54 1.09 26.30
N PHE A 460 23.50 1.64 26.94
CA PHE A 460 22.45 0.86 27.60
C PHE A 460 21.50 0.25 26.55
N ARG A 461 21.25 -1.06 26.67
CA ARG A 461 20.35 -1.80 25.78
C ARG A 461 19.67 -2.94 26.53
N ILE A 462 18.35 -2.99 26.41
CA ILE A 462 17.50 -4.12 26.80
C ILE A 462 17.42 -5.08 25.61
N TRP A 463 17.63 -6.37 25.85
CA TRP A 463 17.61 -7.40 24.82
C TRP A 463 16.42 -8.32 24.89
N ASP A 464 15.89 -8.56 26.09
CA ASP A 464 14.76 -9.47 26.30
C ASP A 464 14.06 -9.17 27.63
N ALA A 465 12.80 -9.58 27.75
CA ALA A 465 12.01 -9.44 28.96
C ALA A 465 10.87 -10.47 29.02
N LEU A 466 10.58 -10.94 30.22
CA LEU A 466 9.45 -11.83 30.50
C LEU A 466 8.92 -11.59 31.92
N ALA A 467 7.77 -12.16 32.25
CA ALA A 467 7.28 -12.22 33.61
C ALA A 467 7.09 -13.66 34.07
N ILE A 468 7.35 -13.90 35.36
CA ILE A 468 6.91 -15.11 36.07
C ILE A 468 5.96 -14.61 37.16
N ASP A 469 4.72 -15.09 37.11
CA ASP A 469 3.60 -14.55 37.88
C ASP A 469 3.49 -13.02 37.67
N ASN A 470 3.61 -12.24 38.75
CA ASN A 470 3.60 -10.77 38.73
C ASN A 470 5.01 -10.14 38.80
N THR A 471 6.06 -10.94 38.58
CA THR A 471 7.45 -10.48 38.68
C THR A 471 8.06 -10.31 37.30
N LEU A 472 8.44 -9.08 36.94
CA LEU A 472 9.07 -8.76 35.66
C LEU A 472 10.58 -8.98 35.73
N PHE A 473 11.13 -9.64 34.72
CA PHE A 473 12.56 -9.84 34.50
C PHE A 473 13.00 -9.17 33.20
N VAL A 474 14.14 -8.49 33.23
CA VAL A 474 14.70 -7.79 32.07
C VAL A 474 16.18 -8.13 31.89
N GLY A 475 16.50 -8.67 30.72
CA GLY A 475 17.85 -8.96 30.27
C GLY A 475 18.47 -7.74 29.61
N THR A 476 19.59 -7.27 30.13
CA THR A 476 20.29 -6.08 29.62
C THR A 476 21.74 -6.40 29.27
N ARG A 477 22.41 -5.46 28.61
CA ARG A 477 23.86 -5.51 28.44
C ARG A 477 24.66 -5.57 29.76
N HIS A 478 24.07 -5.10 30.87
CA HIS A 478 24.73 -5.02 32.17
C HIS A 478 24.37 -6.17 33.12
N GLY A 479 23.52 -7.10 32.69
CA GLY A 479 23.08 -8.23 33.49
C GLY A 479 21.55 -8.38 33.51
N LEU A 480 21.08 -9.29 34.36
CA LEU A 480 19.66 -9.55 34.59
C LEU A 480 19.14 -8.69 35.74
N PHE A 481 17.96 -8.11 35.55
CA PHE A 481 17.27 -7.33 36.56
C PHE A 481 15.87 -7.89 36.82
N ARG A 482 15.46 -7.88 38.09
CA ARG A 482 14.13 -8.26 38.57
C ARG A 482 13.42 -7.03 39.13
N PHE A 483 12.16 -6.83 38.76
CA PHE A 483 11.32 -5.75 39.26
C PHE A 483 10.23 -6.30 40.18
N THR A 484 10.22 -5.84 41.43
CA THR A 484 9.14 -6.08 42.39
C THR A 484 8.63 -4.75 42.95
N ASP A 485 9.36 -4.16 43.90
CA ASP A 485 9.12 -2.81 44.46
C ASP A 485 10.22 -1.81 44.03
N GLY A 486 10.92 -2.16 42.95
CA GLY A 486 12.15 -1.53 42.48
C GLY A 486 13.03 -2.53 41.74
N TRP A 487 14.04 -2.02 41.04
CA TRP A 487 14.96 -2.86 40.27
C TRP A 487 16.05 -3.46 41.15
N LYS A 488 16.16 -4.80 41.14
CA LYS A 488 17.26 -5.56 41.76
C LYS A 488 18.06 -6.26 40.68
N LYS A 489 19.36 -6.00 40.61
CA LYS A 489 20.29 -6.78 39.77
C LYS A 489 20.46 -8.18 40.37
N LEU A 490 20.30 -9.22 39.56
CA LEU A 490 20.41 -10.61 39.98
C LEU A 490 21.84 -11.15 39.83
N PRO A 491 22.30 -12.05 40.71
CA PRO A 491 23.67 -12.54 40.76
C PRO A 491 23.92 -13.66 39.74
N VAL A 492 23.65 -13.42 38.45
CA VAL A 492 24.03 -14.38 37.40
C VAL A 492 25.57 -14.51 37.41
N PRO A 493 26.15 -15.72 37.42
CA PRO A 493 27.60 -15.97 37.54
C PRO A 493 28.45 -15.51 36.33
N THR A 494 28.29 -14.27 35.86
CA THR A 494 28.89 -13.79 34.62
C THR A 494 28.98 -12.25 34.59
N SER A 495 30.04 -11.70 33.99
CA SER A 495 30.15 -10.26 33.68
C SER A 495 29.43 -9.89 32.37
N HIS A 496 28.90 -10.89 31.66
CA HIS A 496 28.27 -10.75 30.36
C HIS A 496 26.85 -10.21 30.45
N GLY A 497 26.40 -9.56 29.38
CA GLY A 497 25.00 -9.15 29.27
C GLY A 497 24.07 -10.33 28.92
N ILE A 498 22.78 -10.16 29.20
CA ILE A 498 21.76 -11.21 29.11
C ILE A 498 20.93 -11.03 27.85
N LYS A 499 21.13 -11.92 26.88
CA LYS A 499 20.61 -11.80 25.51
C LYS A 499 19.24 -12.43 25.32
N SER A 500 18.93 -13.46 26.11
CA SER A 500 17.71 -14.27 26.02
C SER A 500 17.26 -14.68 27.42
N LEU A 501 15.95 -14.64 27.64
CA LEU A 501 15.25 -15.14 28.82
C LEU A 501 14.18 -16.13 28.35
N ALA A 502 14.02 -17.25 29.06
CA ALA A 502 12.97 -18.20 28.77
C ALA A 502 12.51 -18.93 30.03
N THR A 503 11.33 -19.54 29.98
CA THR A 503 10.76 -20.26 31.12
C THR A 503 10.12 -21.57 30.68
N ALA A 504 10.31 -22.63 31.47
CA ALA A 504 9.56 -23.89 31.36
C ALA A 504 9.55 -24.58 32.73
N GLU A 505 8.43 -25.21 33.10
CA GLU A 505 8.29 -26.05 34.31
C GLU A 505 8.98 -25.46 35.57
N ASP A 506 8.64 -24.23 35.93
CA ASP A 506 9.16 -23.47 37.08
C ASP A 506 10.65 -23.07 37.03
N ARG A 507 11.32 -23.26 35.89
CA ARG A 507 12.71 -22.83 35.68
C ARG A 507 12.78 -21.54 34.87
N LEU A 508 13.61 -20.61 35.33
CA LEU A 508 14.03 -19.43 34.58
C LEU A 508 15.38 -19.72 33.91
N TYR A 509 15.40 -19.74 32.59
CA TYR A 509 16.61 -19.90 31.78
C TYR A 509 17.15 -18.55 31.30
N VAL A 510 18.48 -18.44 31.24
CA VAL A 510 19.17 -17.24 30.74
C VAL A 510 20.28 -17.62 29.76
N GLY A 511 20.29 -16.95 28.60
CA GLY A 511 21.38 -17.02 27.63
C GLY A 511 22.19 -15.71 27.63
N THR A 512 23.51 -15.81 27.67
CA THR A 512 24.40 -14.63 27.70
C THR A 512 24.94 -14.27 26.31
N ILE A 513 25.66 -13.15 26.22
CA ILE A 513 26.42 -12.74 25.03
C ILE A 513 27.93 -12.75 25.33
N ALA A 514 28.74 -13.25 24.41
CA ALA A 514 30.20 -13.18 24.55
C ALA A 514 30.68 -11.71 24.43
N SER A 515 31.61 -11.29 25.29
CA SER A 515 32.20 -9.95 25.24
C SER A 515 33.70 -10.00 25.55
N PRO A 516 34.59 -9.88 24.55
CA PRO A 516 36.04 -9.83 24.78
C PRO A 516 36.41 -8.64 25.68
N PRO A 517 37.36 -8.76 26.63
CA PRO A 517 38.40 -9.80 26.76
C PRO A 517 38.11 -10.92 27.79
N ASP A 518 36.94 -10.92 28.44
CA ASP A 518 36.66 -11.76 29.63
C ASP A 518 36.33 -13.23 29.32
N GLY A 519 36.18 -13.60 28.04
CA GLY A 519 36.01 -14.99 27.61
C GLY A 519 35.47 -15.11 26.18
N PRO A 520 35.80 -16.17 25.42
CA PRO A 520 35.38 -16.34 24.03
C PRO A 520 33.95 -16.90 23.83
N HIS A 521 33.18 -17.19 24.88
CA HIS A 521 31.92 -17.93 24.77
C HIS A 521 30.80 -17.35 25.63
N ALA A 522 29.59 -17.29 25.06
CA ALA A 522 28.35 -17.14 25.81
C ALA A 522 28.08 -18.40 26.67
N ALA A 523 27.25 -18.22 27.69
CA ALA A 523 26.92 -19.22 28.69
C ALA A 523 25.41 -19.33 28.84
N VAL A 524 24.96 -20.47 29.34
CA VAL A 524 23.55 -20.75 29.60
C VAL A 524 23.39 -21.20 31.04
N PHE A 525 22.45 -20.59 31.75
CA PHE A 525 22.13 -20.95 33.12
C PHE A 525 20.63 -21.14 33.30
N TYR A 526 20.24 -21.84 34.35
CA TYR A 526 18.88 -21.82 34.83
C TYR A 526 18.80 -21.58 36.34
N SER A 527 17.63 -21.15 36.80
CA SER A 527 17.29 -20.93 38.20
C SER A 527 15.92 -21.52 38.51
N THR A 528 15.77 -22.10 39.70
CA THR A 528 14.50 -22.62 40.25
C THR A 528 13.97 -21.75 41.40
N ASP A 529 14.63 -20.62 41.68
CA ASP A 529 14.35 -19.75 42.82
C ASP A 529 14.22 -18.27 42.42
N LEU A 530 13.67 -18.04 41.21
CA LEU A 530 13.45 -16.70 40.65
C LEU A 530 14.71 -15.84 40.58
N GLY A 531 15.85 -16.50 40.32
CA GLY A 531 17.13 -15.91 39.99
C GLY A 531 18.03 -15.57 41.18
N ASP A 532 17.75 -16.11 42.37
CA ASP A 532 18.62 -15.93 43.55
C ASP A 532 19.82 -16.94 43.53
N PHE A 533 19.66 -18.10 42.90
CA PHE A 533 20.69 -19.10 42.62
C PHE A 533 20.65 -19.57 41.16
N TRP A 534 21.82 -19.90 40.60
CA TRP A 534 21.98 -20.26 39.19
C TRP A 534 22.80 -21.54 39.02
N ILE A 535 22.33 -22.41 38.14
CA ILE A 535 23.00 -23.64 37.72
C ILE A 535 23.50 -23.43 36.29
N ASP A 536 24.79 -23.70 36.07
CA ASP A 536 25.45 -23.61 34.76
C ASP A 536 25.20 -24.89 33.96
N ILE A 537 24.60 -24.75 32.79
CA ILE A 537 24.32 -25.83 31.82
C ILE A 537 25.02 -25.56 30.48
N THR A 538 26.06 -24.74 30.48
CA THR A 538 26.78 -24.34 29.27
C THR A 538 27.40 -25.57 28.59
N PRO A 539 27.17 -25.79 27.28
CA PRO A 539 27.78 -26.89 26.53
C PRO A 539 29.31 -26.83 26.58
N ASN A 540 29.97 -27.99 26.68
CA ASN A 540 31.43 -28.06 26.70
C ASN A 540 32.02 -27.64 25.34
N THR A 541 32.69 -26.48 25.30
CA THR A 541 33.14 -25.82 24.07
C THR A 541 34.27 -26.54 23.32
N HIS A 542 34.86 -27.59 23.90
CA HIS A 542 35.85 -28.42 23.22
C HIS A 542 35.22 -29.41 22.22
N GLU A 543 33.93 -29.72 22.37
CA GLU A 543 33.21 -30.69 21.54
C GLU A 543 32.46 -30.04 20.37
N TYR A 544 32.19 -28.73 20.46
CA TYR A 544 31.39 -27.99 19.49
C TYR A 544 32.20 -26.85 18.85
N PRO A 545 32.13 -26.64 17.53
CA PRO A 545 32.89 -25.58 16.88
C PRO A 545 32.55 -24.22 17.49
N VAL A 546 33.59 -23.43 17.78
CA VAL A 546 33.61 -22.08 18.40
C VAL A 546 32.57 -21.08 17.82
N LYS A 547 31.96 -21.38 16.67
CA LYS A 547 31.03 -20.53 15.94
C LYS A 547 29.62 -20.42 16.55
N ILE A 548 29.17 -21.34 17.41
CA ILE A 548 27.78 -21.35 17.92
C ILE A 548 27.57 -20.28 19.02
N ILE A 549 28.61 -19.88 19.74
CA ILE A 549 28.46 -19.38 21.12
C ILE A 549 28.77 -17.88 21.26
N THR A 550 28.52 -17.06 20.23
CA THR A 550 28.62 -15.60 20.38
C THR A 550 27.39 -15.00 21.06
N THR A 551 26.22 -15.59 20.82
CA THR A 551 24.91 -15.21 21.36
C THR A 551 24.06 -16.47 21.43
N VAL A 552 23.41 -16.74 22.56
CA VAL A 552 22.56 -17.92 22.71
C VAL A 552 21.13 -17.49 23.04
N GLU A 553 20.18 -18.00 22.25
CA GLU A 553 18.75 -17.97 22.54
C GLU A 553 18.32 -19.35 23.03
N VAL A 554 17.64 -19.40 24.18
CA VAL A 554 17.21 -20.64 24.83
C VAL A 554 15.72 -20.84 24.54
N ILE A 555 15.36 -22.01 24.00
CA ILE A 555 13.97 -22.36 23.69
C ILE A 555 13.65 -23.66 24.44
N PRO A 556 13.02 -23.56 25.62
CA PRO A 556 12.68 -24.73 26.43
C PRO A 556 11.26 -25.24 26.15
N VAL A 557 11.09 -26.56 26.12
CA VAL A 557 9.81 -27.27 26.19
C VAL A 557 10.00 -28.50 27.05
N ASN A 558 9.36 -28.53 28.22
CA ASN A 558 9.60 -29.54 29.24
C ASN A 558 11.11 -29.67 29.54
N ASP A 559 11.67 -30.87 29.51
CA ASP A 559 13.11 -31.14 29.63
C ASP A 559 13.90 -30.97 28.32
N THR A 560 13.23 -30.66 27.20
CA THR A 560 13.89 -30.42 25.92
C THR A 560 14.32 -28.96 25.81
N LEU A 561 15.61 -28.71 25.55
CA LEU A 561 16.18 -27.39 25.34
C LEU A 561 16.80 -27.30 23.95
N MET A 562 16.45 -26.26 23.21
CA MET A 562 17.18 -25.86 22.01
C MET A 562 17.97 -24.59 22.28
N LEU A 563 19.27 -24.63 22.02
CA LEU A 563 20.12 -23.44 21.96
C LEU A 563 20.29 -23.04 20.51
N LYS A 564 19.89 -21.82 20.19
CA LYS A 564 20.14 -21.22 18.89
C LYS A 564 21.32 -20.25 18.97
N GLY A 565 22.34 -20.54 18.19
CA GLY A 565 23.53 -19.70 18.00
C GLY A 565 23.52 -18.93 16.67
N SER A 566 24.58 -18.16 16.43
CA SER A 566 24.73 -17.39 15.18
C SER A 566 25.00 -18.24 13.93
N SER A 567 25.36 -19.52 14.12
CA SER A 567 25.77 -20.42 13.03
C SER A 567 25.28 -21.88 13.17
N GLY A 568 24.36 -22.16 14.10
CA GLY A 568 23.82 -23.50 14.30
C GLY A 568 22.87 -23.61 15.51
N VAL A 569 22.37 -24.81 15.75
CA VAL A 569 21.51 -25.17 16.88
C VAL A 569 22.15 -26.32 17.69
N LEU A 570 21.94 -26.34 19.00
CA LEU A 570 22.25 -27.48 19.87
C LEU A 570 20.98 -27.92 20.59
N LEU A 571 20.86 -29.23 20.82
CA LEU A 571 19.70 -29.83 21.47
C LEU A 571 20.13 -30.56 22.75
N SER A 572 19.30 -30.46 23.78
CA SER A 572 19.35 -31.28 24.99
C SER A 572 17.95 -31.84 25.22
N ASN A 573 17.86 -33.11 25.61
CA ASN A 573 16.60 -33.78 25.97
C ASN A 573 16.55 -34.14 27.46
N ASP A 574 17.46 -33.57 28.26
CA ASP A 574 17.69 -33.89 29.67
C ASP A 574 17.90 -32.63 30.51
N GLY A 575 17.25 -31.52 30.13
CA GLY A 575 17.27 -30.28 30.90
C GLY A 575 18.62 -29.55 30.90
N GLY A 576 19.49 -29.85 29.93
CA GLY A 576 20.81 -29.23 29.75
C GLY A 576 21.96 -30.02 30.37
N GLU A 577 21.74 -31.26 30.82
CA GLU A 577 22.82 -32.14 31.32
C GLU A 577 23.74 -32.60 30.20
N THR A 578 23.17 -32.96 29.04
CA THR A 578 23.91 -33.32 27.83
C THR A 578 23.40 -32.55 26.62
N TRP A 579 24.32 -32.27 25.71
CA TRP A 579 24.05 -31.54 24.47
C TRP A 579 24.40 -32.41 23.27
N THR A 580 23.70 -32.19 22.17
CA THR A 580 23.93 -32.83 20.87
C THR A 580 23.84 -31.79 19.77
N ASP A 581 24.72 -31.91 18.77
CA ASP A 581 24.60 -31.17 17.52
C ASP A 581 23.90 -32.07 16.50
N PRO A 582 22.59 -31.87 16.25
CA PRO A 582 21.84 -32.75 15.35
C PRO A 582 22.31 -32.65 13.90
N ASN A 583 22.92 -31.52 13.49
CA ASN A 583 23.39 -31.33 12.13
C ASN A 583 24.38 -30.14 12.01
N PRO A 584 25.71 -30.38 12.09
CA PRO A 584 26.71 -29.32 12.07
C PRO A 584 26.67 -28.52 10.74
N GLY A 585 26.10 -27.32 10.79
CA GLY A 585 26.13 -26.34 9.69
C GLY A 585 25.01 -26.42 8.65
N ALA A 586 23.99 -27.27 8.82
CA ALA A 586 22.93 -27.40 7.82
C ALA A 586 21.91 -26.26 7.81
N HIS A 587 21.66 -25.60 8.96
CA HIS A 587 20.64 -24.56 9.06
C HIS A 587 21.08 -23.41 9.99
N THR A 588 21.09 -22.18 9.47
CA THR A 588 21.42 -20.97 10.23
C THR A 588 20.19 -20.07 10.36
N PHE A 589 19.61 -19.99 11.55
CA PHE A 589 18.47 -19.10 11.85
C PHE A 589 18.90 -17.66 12.14
N GLY A 590 20.19 -17.33 12.18
CA GLY A 590 20.68 -15.96 12.40
C GLY A 590 19.95 -15.24 13.55
N ALA A 591 19.39 -14.06 13.26
CA ALA A 591 18.63 -13.25 14.23
C ALA A 591 17.10 -13.50 14.21
N PHE A 592 16.62 -14.53 13.51
CA PHE A 592 15.20 -14.78 13.26
C PHE A 592 14.54 -15.66 14.34
N PRO A 593 13.29 -15.41 14.77
CA PRO A 593 12.67 -16.14 15.87
C PRO A 593 12.49 -17.63 15.60
N VAL A 594 12.57 -18.43 16.66
CA VAL A 594 12.23 -19.86 16.71
C VAL A 594 11.31 -20.10 17.90
N VAL A 595 10.28 -20.91 17.70
CA VAL A 595 9.27 -21.26 18.70
C VAL A 595 9.10 -22.77 18.70
N ALA A 596 8.93 -23.34 19.89
CA ALA A 596 8.68 -24.75 20.08
C ALA A 596 7.23 -24.95 20.50
N LEU A 597 6.51 -25.80 19.76
CA LEU A 597 5.13 -26.17 20.04
C LEU A 597 5.09 -27.33 21.05
N ASP A 598 5.95 -28.32 20.80
CA ASP A 598 6.19 -29.48 21.66
C ASP A 598 7.64 -29.97 21.48
N GLU A 599 8.01 -31.07 22.14
CA GLU A 599 9.36 -31.65 22.10
C GLU A 599 9.84 -32.07 20.69
N ASN A 600 8.92 -32.26 19.74
CA ASN A 600 9.23 -32.67 18.37
C ASN A 600 8.98 -31.56 17.35
N ASN A 601 7.99 -30.69 17.58
CA ASN A 601 7.52 -29.71 16.62
C ASN A 601 8.10 -28.32 16.91
N PHE A 602 9.02 -27.88 16.05
CA PHE A 602 9.60 -26.54 16.11
C PHE A 602 9.29 -25.75 14.84
N TYR A 603 9.10 -24.44 15.01
CA TYR A 603 8.86 -23.49 13.94
C TYR A 603 9.89 -22.37 14.01
N GLY A 604 10.63 -22.20 12.92
CA GLY A 604 11.70 -21.22 12.81
C GLY A 604 11.46 -20.33 11.61
N THR A 605 11.94 -19.09 11.68
CA THR A 605 11.93 -18.20 10.52
C THR A 605 13.35 -18.00 10.00
N ASP A 606 13.51 -17.80 8.70
CA ASP A 606 14.79 -17.45 8.08
C ASP A 606 14.59 -16.47 6.93
N SER A 607 15.66 -16.19 6.17
CA SER A 607 15.59 -15.32 4.99
C SER A 607 14.76 -15.91 3.84
N SER A 608 14.34 -17.17 3.90
CA SER A 608 13.57 -17.88 2.87
C SER A 608 12.10 -18.09 3.26
N GLY A 609 11.76 -18.16 4.55
CA GLY A 609 10.42 -18.60 4.93
C GLY A 609 10.22 -18.90 6.40
N ILE A 610 9.06 -19.49 6.68
CA ILE A 610 8.84 -20.30 7.87
C ILE A 610 9.32 -21.72 7.55
N ARG A 611 10.08 -22.30 8.48
CA ARG A 611 10.57 -23.67 8.48
C ARG A 611 9.89 -24.43 9.61
N ARG A 612 9.57 -25.70 9.38
CA ARG A 612 9.05 -26.63 10.39
C ARG A 612 10.00 -27.81 10.54
N SER A 613 10.27 -28.17 11.79
CA SER A 613 10.84 -29.45 12.19
C SER A 613 9.76 -30.25 12.91
N THR A 614 9.71 -31.56 12.68
CA THR A 614 8.81 -32.51 13.36
C THR A 614 9.58 -33.64 14.04
N ASP A 615 10.88 -33.47 14.19
CA ASP A 615 11.83 -34.47 14.69
C ASP A 615 12.80 -33.87 15.73
N GLY A 616 12.28 -32.94 16.54
CA GLY A 616 13.01 -32.38 17.67
C GLY A 616 14.01 -31.29 17.27
N GLY A 617 13.87 -30.68 16.09
CA GLY A 617 14.83 -29.70 15.57
C GLY A 617 15.96 -30.31 14.74
N THR A 618 15.91 -31.61 14.44
CA THR A 618 16.97 -32.33 13.71
C THR A 618 16.97 -32.00 12.23
N THR A 619 15.79 -32.03 11.59
CA THR A 619 15.60 -31.65 10.19
C THR A 619 14.55 -30.55 10.05
N TRP A 620 14.80 -29.63 9.12
CA TRP A 620 13.95 -28.47 8.89
C TRP A 620 13.48 -28.40 7.44
N SER A 621 12.17 -28.37 7.25
CA SER A 621 11.52 -28.29 5.94
C SER A 621 10.78 -26.96 5.77
N PRO A 622 10.70 -26.39 4.55
CA PRO A 622 9.85 -25.23 4.29
C PRO A 622 8.39 -25.53 4.65
N PHE A 623 7.74 -24.62 5.38
CA PHE A 623 6.36 -24.77 5.81
C PHE A 623 5.58 -23.46 5.65
N THR A 624 5.20 -23.17 4.40
CA THR A 624 4.49 -21.94 4.01
C THR A 624 3.13 -22.23 3.37
N ALA A 625 2.64 -23.46 3.46
CA ALA A 625 1.34 -23.84 2.91
C ALA A 625 0.25 -22.92 3.47
N GLY A 626 -0.60 -22.37 2.60
CA GLY A 626 -1.65 -21.41 2.99
C GLY A 626 -1.18 -19.97 3.25
N MET A 627 0.14 -19.71 3.22
CA MET A 627 0.69 -18.36 3.29
C MET A 627 1.12 -17.88 1.91
N VAL A 628 0.24 -17.16 1.22
CA VAL A 628 0.61 -16.55 -0.07
C VAL A 628 1.16 -15.15 0.17
N ASN A 629 2.47 -15.09 0.38
CA ASN A 629 3.20 -13.84 0.56
C ASN A 629 4.36 -13.82 -0.42
N SER A 630 4.04 -13.67 -1.71
CA SER A 630 5.01 -13.46 -2.78
C SER A 630 4.75 -12.20 -3.56
N HIS A 631 5.79 -11.37 -3.65
CA HIS A 631 5.85 -10.30 -4.63
C HIS A 631 6.18 -10.91 -5.99
N VAL A 632 5.17 -11.06 -6.83
CA VAL A 632 5.38 -11.54 -8.20
C VAL A 632 5.65 -10.32 -9.08
N THR A 633 6.89 -10.18 -9.52
CA THR A 633 7.30 -9.08 -10.41
C THR A 633 6.83 -9.34 -11.83
N ASN A 634 6.91 -10.58 -12.28
CA ASN A 634 6.49 -10.99 -13.61
C ASN A 634 5.95 -12.43 -13.64
N LEU A 635 5.00 -12.69 -14.54
CA LEU A 635 4.46 -14.00 -14.85
C LEU A 635 4.58 -14.23 -16.34
N VAL A 636 5.09 -15.41 -16.71
CA VAL A 636 5.26 -15.79 -18.10
C VAL A 636 4.89 -17.26 -18.27
N THR A 637 4.18 -17.57 -19.35
CA THR A 637 3.90 -18.94 -19.77
C THR A 637 4.77 -19.30 -20.94
N VAL A 638 5.56 -20.37 -20.81
CA VAL A 638 6.45 -20.86 -21.85
C VAL A 638 6.31 -22.37 -21.94
N ARG A 639 6.01 -22.90 -23.13
CA ARG A 639 5.88 -24.35 -23.39
C ARG A 639 4.90 -25.03 -22.39
N ASN A 640 3.77 -24.39 -22.11
CA ASN A 640 2.72 -24.82 -21.16
C ASN A 640 3.21 -24.98 -19.71
N LEU A 641 4.29 -24.28 -19.35
CA LEU A 641 4.75 -24.16 -17.97
C LEU A 641 4.60 -22.70 -17.54
N LEU A 642 4.16 -22.52 -16.30
CA LEU A 642 4.04 -21.21 -15.68
C LEU A 642 5.34 -20.87 -14.95
N TYR A 643 5.91 -19.72 -15.27
CA TYR A 643 7.08 -19.17 -14.60
C TYR A 643 6.68 -17.91 -13.83
N ALA A 644 7.04 -17.87 -12.55
CA ALA A 644 6.89 -16.70 -11.70
C ALA A 644 8.25 -16.16 -11.31
N LEU A 645 8.45 -14.88 -11.59
CA LEU A 645 9.62 -14.14 -11.16
C LEU A 645 9.29 -13.41 -9.87
N THR A 646 10.14 -13.62 -8.88
CA THR A 646 10.12 -12.90 -7.61
C THR A 646 11.41 -12.08 -7.48
N PRO A 647 11.50 -11.13 -6.52
CA PRO A 647 12.76 -10.42 -6.26
C PRO A 647 13.95 -11.31 -5.87
N LYS A 648 13.71 -12.57 -5.49
CA LYS A 648 14.74 -13.48 -4.98
C LYS A 648 15.08 -14.60 -5.93
N GLU A 649 14.08 -15.19 -6.57
CA GLU A 649 14.26 -16.35 -7.42
C GLU A 649 13.22 -16.41 -8.53
N THR A 650 13.51 -17.24 -9.53
CA THR A 650 12.55 -17.64 -10.56
C THR A 650 12.05 -19.04 -10.25
N LEU A 651 10.73 -19.20 -10.23
CA LEU A 651 10.06 -20.46 -9.89
C LEU A 651 9.23 -20.92 -11.08
N LYS A 652 9.20 -22.23 -11.33
CA LYS A 652 8.36 -22.86 -12.36
C LYS A 652 7.24 -23.68 -11.71
N SER A 653 6.12 -23.78 -12.40
CA SER A 653 4.99 -24.62 -12.02
C SER A 653 4.44 -25.35 -13.25
N ALA A 654 4.28 -26.67 -13.12
CA ALA A 654 3.71 -27.54 -14.14
C ALA A 654 2.23 -27.86 -13.90
N ASP A 655 1.67 -27.46 -12.76
CA ASP A 655 0.31 -27.76 -12.30
C ASP A 655 -0.54 -26.51 -12.08
N GLY A 656 -0.17 -25.41 -12.74
CA GLY A 656 -0.91 -24.16 -12.72
C GLY A 656 -0.86 -23.44 -11.37
N GLY A 657 0.28 -23.50 -10.68
CA GLY A 657 0.57 -22.77 -9.45
C GLY A 657 0.32 -23.54 -8.16
N GLU A 658 -0.02 -24.84 -8.22
CA GLU A 658 -0.21 -25.66 -7.03
C GLU A 658 1.12 -26.09 -6.39
N LYS A 659 2.15 -26.30 -7.21
CA LYS A 659 3.52 -26.55 -6.79
C LYS A 659 4.49 -25.68 -7.58
N TRP A 660 5.55 -25.26 -6.89
CA TRP A 660 6.59 -24.39 -7.42
C TRP A 660 7.96 -25.02 -7.19
N GLU A 661 8.78 -25.04 -8.23
CA GLU A 661 10.17 -25.54 -8.21
C GLU A 661 11.11 -24.42 -8.63
N SER A 662 12.22 -24.24 -7.92
CA SER A 662 13.22 -23.24 -8.27
C SER A 662 13.87 -23.57 -9.61
N VAL A 663 14.00 -22.56 -10.47
CA VAL A 663 14.72 -22.65 -11.74
C VAL A 663 16.17 -22.25 -11.45
N GLY A 664 17.09 -23.19 -11.63
CA GLY A 664 18.49 -22.99 -11.33
C GLY A 664 19.21 -22.12 -12.37
N LEU A 665 20.44 -21.74 -12.05
CA LEU A 665 21.42 -21.18 -13.00
C LEU A 665 22.56 -22.18 -13.19
N ASN A 666 22.96 -22.41 -14.44
CA ASN A 666 24.16 -23.19 -14.74
C ASN A 666 25.34 -22.23 -14.93
N THR A 667 26.07 -21.93 -13.86
CA THR A 667 27.23 -21.04 -13.89
C THR A 667 28.42 -21.67 -13.18
N ASP A 668 29.63 -21.44 -13.68
CA ASP A 668 30.89 -22.02 -13.16
C ASP A 668 31.37 -21.36 -11.84
N GLY A 669 30.55 -20.51 -11.20
CA GLY A 669 30.81 -19.92 -9.88
C GLY A 669 30.09 -18.60 -9.62
N ASN A 670 29.56 -18.45 -8.39
CA ASN A 670 28.96 -17.26 -7.75
C ASN A 670 27.80 -16.49 -8.42
N ALA A 671 27.45 -16.74 -9.68
CA ALA A 671 26.29 -16.10 -10.27
C ALA A 671 24.99 -16.72 -9.74
N SER A 672 24.19 -15.91 -9.05
CA SER A 672 22.85 -16.24 -8.58
C SER A 672 21.86 -15.28 -9.24
N LEU A 673 20.63 -15.75 -9.52
CA LEU A 673 19.52 -14.85 -9.86
C LEU A 673 18.98 -14.16 -8.60
N GLU A 674 19.65 -14.32 -7.45
CA GLU A 674 19.32 -13.62 -6.20
C GLU A 674 19.69 -12.14 -6.34
N GLY A 675 18.74 -11.35 -6.83
CA GLY A 675 18.99 -9.95 -7.08
C GLY A 675 17.78 -9.27 -7.68
N VAL A 676 17.34 -8.21 -7.01
CA VAL A 676 16.37 -7.24 -7.52
C VAL A 676 16.90 -6.73 -8.87
N GLN A 677 16.40 -7.26 -9.99
CA GLN A 677 16.42 -6.68 -11.36
C GLN A 677 16.41 -7.69 -12.51
N ALA A 678 16.27 -9.01 -12.28
CA ALA A 678 16.11 -9.95 -13.41
C ALA A 678 14.87 -9.58 -14.24
N LYS A 679 15.11 -9.02 -15.43
CA LYS A 679 14.07 -8.75 -16.43
C LYS A 679 13.93 -9.99 -17.29
N VAL A 680 12.75 -10.16 -17.89
CA VAL A 680 12.51 -11.26 -18.83
C VAL A 680 11.90 -10.77 -20.12
N ALA A 681 12.28 -11.44 -21.20
CA ALA A 681 11.70 -11.30 -22.51
C ALA A 681 11.44 -12.69 -23.09
N THR A 682 10.40 -12.79 -23.92
CA THR A 682 10.07 -14.03 -24.62
C THR A 682 10.03 -13.80 -26.11
N THR A 683 10.65 -14.71 -26.86
CA THR A 683 10.50 -14.76 -28.32
C THR A 683 10.50 -16.23 -28.74
N ASN A 684 9.67 -16.60 -29.73
CA ASN A 684 9.58 -17.96 -30.27
C ASN A 684 9.53 -19.07 -29.20
N ALA A 685 8.76 -18.88 -28.12
CA ALA A 685 8.65 -19.79 -26.98
C ALA A 685 9.98 -20.11 -26.25
N VAL A 686 10.93 -19.18 -26.30
CA VAL A 686 12.16 -19.17 -25.51
C VAL A 686 12.09 -18.01 -24.51
N LEU A 687 12.40 -18.31 -23.24
CA LEU A 687 12.51 -17.32 -22.18
C LEU A 687 13.96 -16.85 -22.05
N TYR A 688 14.16 -15.55 -22.12
CA TYR A 688 15.43 -14.89 -21.84
C TYR A 688 15.32 -14.13 -20.53
N ALA A 689 16.39 -14.16 -19.75
CA ALA A 689 16.52 -13.36 -18.54
C ALA A 689 17.82 -12.57 -18.62
N SER A 690 17.79 -11.30 -18.24
CA SER A 690 19.00 -10.49 -18.10
C SER A 690 19.29 -10.27 -16.62
N ASN A 691 20.49 -10.58 -16.18
CA ASN A 691 21.00 -10.11 -14.90
C ASN A 691 21.95 -8.93 -15.14
N SER A 692 21.82 -7.91 -14.31
CA SER A 692 22.66 -6.72 -14.33
C SER A 692 23.50 -6.76 -13.07
N GLU A 693 24.74 -7.25 -13.19
CA GLU A 693 25.67 -7.29 -12.07
C GLU A 693 26.66 -6.13 -12.16
N LEU A 694 27.43 -5.92 -11.07
CA LEU A 694 28.38 -4.83 -10.88
C LEU A 694 29.43 -4.69 -12.01
N ASP A 695 29.65 -5.77 -12.79
CA ASP A 695 30.68 -5.86 -13.83
C ASP A 695 30.11 -5.99 -15.26
N GLY A 696 28.78 -5.96 -15.47
CA GLY A 696 28.20 -6.05 -16.82
C GLY A 696 26.78 -6.62 -16.87
N VAL A 697 26.25 -6.74 -18.10
CA VAL A 697 24.95 -7.41 -18.33
C VAL A 697 25.19 -8.84 -18.76
N THR A 698 24.72 -9.78 -17.95
CA THR A 698 24.72 -11.21 -18.30
C THR A 698 23.36 -11.59 -18.84
N LEU A 699 23.33 -12.14 -20.05
CA LEU A 699 22.11 -12.67 -20.66
C LEU A 699 22.06 -14.18 -20.46
N PHE A 700 20.91 -14.67 -20.03
CA PHE A 700 20.60 -16.08 -19.88
C PHE A 700 19.44 -16.47 -20.80
N ARG A 701 19.48 -17.70 -21.29
CA ARG A 701 18.36 -18.35 -21.97
C ARG A 701 17.92 -19.57 -21.19
N LEU A 702 16.63 -19.80 -21.10
CA LEU A 702 16.09 -20.99 -20.47
C LEU A 702 16.48 -22.25 -21.28
N SER A 703 16.85 -23.33 -20.58
CA SER A 703 17.13 -24.63 -21.16
C SER A 703 15.91 -25.20 -21.90
N ASP A 704 16.12 -26.15 -22.80
CA ASP A 704 15.00 -26.76 -23.49
C ASP A 704 14.08 -27.58 -22.57
N ALA A 705 14.63 -28.10 -21.48
CA ALA A 705 13.89 -28.78 -20.42
C ALA A 705 13.14 -27.81 -19.49
N GLY A 706 13.42 -26.51 -19.57
CA GLY A 706 12.71 -25.49 -18.80
C GLY A 706 13.05 -25.45 -17.32
N ASP A 707 14.18 -26.04 -16.93
CA ASP A 707 14.59 -26.25 -15.54
C ASP A 707 15.80 -25.43 -15.09
N VAL A 708 16.59 -24.93 -16.05
CA VAL A 708 17.83 -24.22 -15.77
C VAL A 708 18.04 -23.09 -16.77
N PHE A 709 18.51 -21.94 -16.30
CA PHE A 709 18.99 -20.85 -17.15
C PHE A 709 20.47 -21.09 -17.53
N LEU A 710 20.73 -21.05 -18.83
CA LEU A 710 22.05 -21.21 -19.44
C LEU A 710 22.58 -19.83 -19.89
N PRO A 711 23.83 -19.48 -19.60
CA PRO A 711 24.42 -18.24 -20.09
C PRO A 711 24.43 -18.22 -21.62
N VAL A 712 24.14 -17.05 -22.20
CA VAL A 712 24.32 -16.82 -23.63
C VAL A 712 25.79 -16.48 -23.85
N GLU A 713 26.49 -17.34 -24.60
CA GLU A 713 27.92 -17.16 -24.86
C GLU A 713 28.20 -15.91 -25.71
N SER A 714 29.35 -15.28 -25.43
CA SER A 714 29.90 -14.17 -26.23
C SER A 714 29.05 -12.89 -26.25
N VAL A 715 28.24 -12.64 -25.22
CA VAL A 715 27.64 -11.33 -25.01
C VAL A 715 28.76 -10.34 -24.65
N PRO A 716 28.93 -9.23 -25.39
CA PRO A 716 29.97 -8.26 -25.11
C PRO A 716 29.61 -7.41 -23.88
N ASP A 717 30.62 -6.98 -23.12
CA ASP A 717 30.43 -6.02 -22.04
C ASP A 717 30.19 -4.61 -22.60
N PHE A 718 29.46 -3.78 -21.85
CA PHE A 718 29.47 -2.33 -22.05
C PHE A 718 30.79 -1.78 -21.50
N GLU A 719 31.44 -0.83 -22.18
CA GLU A 719 32.76 -0.28 -21.77
C GLU A 719 32.76 0.19 -20.29
N GLU A 720 33.84 -0.15 -19.57
CA GLU A 720 34.01 -0.08 -18.11
C GLU A 720 33.81 1.33 -17.51
N ASP A 721 33.09 1.41 -16.37
CA ASP A 721 32.92 2.63 -15.58
C ASP A 721 33.67 2.53 -14.23
N THR A 722 34.71 3.35 -14.07
CA THR A 722 35.55 3.41 -12.87
C THR A 722 34.79 3.91 -11.62
N LEU A 723 33.73 4.70 -11.78
CA LEU A 723 33.08 5.40 -10.66
C LEU A 723 32.12 4.51 -9.85
N HIS A 724 31.49 3.52 -10.49
CA HIS A 724 30.66 2.53 -9.80
C HIS A 724 31.50 1.57 -8.94
N LYS A 725 32.64 1.11 -9.47
CA LYS A 725 33.62 0.31 -8.72
C LYS A 725 34.17 1.06 -7.50
N GLU A 726 34.45 2.37 -7.65
CA GLU A 726 34.87 3.22 -6.52
C GLU A 726 33.79 3.33 -5.43
N TRP A 727 32.52 3.50 -5.79
CA TRP A 727 31.43 3.54 -4.82
C TRP A 727 31.27 2.21 -4.08
N TRP A 728 31.29 1.08 -4.80
CA TRP A 728 31.16 -0.23 -4.20
C TRP A 728 32.31 -0.53 -3.21
N ASN A 729 33.55 -0.22 -3.60
CA ASN A 729 34.71 -0.36 -2.74
C ASN A 729 34.56 0.49 -1.46
N LYS A 730 34.12 1.75 -1.59
CA LYS A 730 33.90 2.62 -0.43
C LYS A 730 32.75 2.15 0.48
N ARG A 731 31.68 1.59 -0.10
CA ARG A 731 30.59 0.96 0.65
C ARG A 731 31.09 -0.23 1.46
N MET A 732 31.93 -1.07 0.86
CA MET A 732 32.52 -2.24 1.52
C MET A 732 33.53 -1.82 2.60
N GLU A 733 34.31 -0.77 2.39
CA GLU A 733 35.20 -0.18 3.39
C GLU A 733 34.42 0.40 4.58
N ALA A 734 33.35 1.16 4.33
CA ALA A 734 32.48 1.69 5.39
C ALA A 734 31.90 0.57 6.27
N ARG A 735 31.43 -0.52 5.63
CA ARG A 735 30.92 -1.69 6.33
C ARG A 735 32.00 -2.41 7.16
N LYS A 736 33.24 -2.47 6.64
CA LYS A 736 34.39 -3.04 7.35
C LYS A 736 34.83 -2.17 8.54
N ASN A 737 34.69 -0.85 8.43
CA ASN A 737 35.06 0.11 9.46
C ASN A 737 33.94 0.35 10.49
N GLY A 738 32.77 -0.25 10.33
CA GLY A 738 31.61 -0.05 11.21
C GLY A 738 30.94 1.32 11.05
N GLU A 739 31.18 1.99 9.92
CA GLU A 739 30.57 3.27 9.58
C GLU A 739 29.11 3.07 9.12
N ASP A 740 28.27 4.09 9.33
CA ASP A 740 26.90 4.09 8.83
C ASP A 740 26.89 4.19 7.29
N VAL A 741 26.64 3.07 6.64
CA VAL A 741 26.61 2.94 5.18
C VAL A 741 25.58 3.90 4.55
N ASN A 742 24.46 4.18 5.22
CA ASN A 742 23.46 5.12 4.71
C ASN A 742 24.01 6.55 4.72
N LYS A 743 24.76 6.91 5.77
CA LYS A 743 25.40 8.22 5.87
C LYS A 743 26.52 8.39 4.83
N VAL A 744 27.30 7.35 4.58
CA VAL A 744 28.32 7.33 3.51
C VAL A 744 27.66 7.45 2.13
N GLN A 745 26.52 6.78 1.94
CA GLN A 745 25.71 6.89 0.72
C GLN A 745 25.16 8.31 0.53
N GLU A 746 24.58 8.93 1.56
CA GLU A 746 24.10 10.32 1.50
C GLU A 746 25.24 11.32 1.25
N GLN A 747 26.42 11.13 1.85
CA GLN A 747 27.60 11.95 1.57
C GLN A 747 28.12 11.77 0.14
N TRP A 748 28.04 10.56 -0.40
CA TRP A 748 28.40 10.28 -1.80
C TRP A 748 27.40 10.93 -2.75
N LYS A 749 26.08 10.78 -2.50
CA LYS A 749 25.00 11.44 -3.24
C LYS A 749 25.13 12.97 -3.22
N ALA A 750 25.40 13.56 -2.05
CA ALA A 750 25.56 15.00 -1.89
C ALA A 750 26.80 15.56 -2.63
N ASN A 751 27.86 14.76 -2.77
CA ASN A 751 29.08 15.16 -3.49
C ASN A 751 29.00 14.92 -5.01
N GLN A 752 28.12 14.02 -5.48
CA GLN A 752 27.98 13.62 -6.89
C GLN A 752 26.49 13.68 -7.30
N HIS A 753 25.96 14.91 -7.35
CA HIS A 753 24.53 15.21 -7.21
C HIS A 753 23.57 14.82 -8.35
N ARG A 754 23.98 14.02 -9.34
CA ARG A 754 23.10 13.61 -10.46
C ARG A 754 23.35 12.20 -10.98
N VAL A 755 24.60 11.78 -10.86
CA VAL A 755 25.12 10.62 -11.59
C VAL A 755 24.81 9.29 -10.88
N PHE A 756 24.51 9.31 -9.59
CA PHE A 756 24.29 8.09 -8.78
C PHE A 756 22.96 7.37 -9.09
N GLU A 757 21.90 8.10 -9.43
CA GLU A 757 20.58 7.50 -9.76
C GLU A 757 20.48 7.13 -11.25
N GLU A 758 21.12 7.91 -12.13
CA GLU A 758 21.29 7.62 -13.58
C GLU A 758 21.99 6.25 -13.82
N TRP A 759 22.83 5.77 -12.90
CA TRP A 759 23.64 4.55 -13.07
C TRP A 759 23.04 3.26 -12.52
N MET A 760 22.05 3.34 -11.62
CA MET A 760 21.51 2.17 -10.91
C MET A 760 20.34 1.50 -11.65
N THR A 761 19.93 2.06 -12.80
CA THR A 761 18.76 1.58 -13.54
C THR A 761 19.17 1.11 -14.94
N ASN A 762 19.55 -0.16 -15.04
CA ASN A 762 19.50 -0.80 -16.36
C ASN A 762 18.05 -0.76 -16.85
N GLY A 763 17.87 -0.33 -18.09
CA GLY A 763 16.58 -0.07 -18.71
C GLY A 763 15.92 -1.35 -19.20
N THR A 764 14.77 -1.24 -19.88
CA THR A 764 14.06 -2.45 -20.36
C THR A 764 14.89 -3.20 -21.41
N PHE A 765 14.59 -4.49 -21.63
CA PHE A 765 15.14 -5.22 -22.77
C PHE A 765 14.06 -6.06 -23.44
N THR A 766 14.26 -6.35 -24.73
CA THR A 766 13.40 -7.25 -25.50
C THR A 766 14.25 -8.04 -26.50
N VAL A 767 13.71 -9.12 -27.03
CA VAL A 767 14.41 -10.02 -27.96
C VAL A 767 13.52 -10.27 -29.17
N ALA A 768 14.08 -10.14 -30.36
CA ALA A 768 13.47 -10.54 -31.62
C ALA A 768 14.42 -11.49 -32.34
N ASP A 769 14.02 -12.76 -32.44
CA ASP A 769 14.82 -13.84 -33.01
C ASP A 769 16.23 -13.91 -32.36
N ASP A 770 17.30 -13.63 -33.12
CA ASP A 770 18.69 -13.61 -32.65
C ASP A 770 19.20 -12.19 -32.28
N THR A 771 18.31 -11.20 -32.22
CA THR A 771 18.64 -9.80 -31.90
C THR A 771 18.11 -9.43 -30.51
N VAL A 772 19.00 -8.92 -29.67
CA VAL A 772 18.68 -8.40 -28.33
C VAL A 772 18.71 -6.88 -28.38
N PHE A 773 17.65 -6.25 -27.87
CA PHE A 773 17.57 -4.82 -27.67
C PHE A 773 17.60 -4.52 -26.18
N MET A 774 18.47 -3.61 -25.76
CA MET A 774 18.70 -3.32 -24.36
C MET A 774 18.88 -1.84 -24.14
N GLU A 775 18.08 -1.29 -23.24
CA GLU A 775 18.30 0.06 -22.75
C GLU A 775 19.38 0.04 -21.66
N TYR A 776 20.45 0.78 -21.90
CA TYR A 776 21.56 0.95 -20.97
C TYR A 776 21.89 2.44 -20.88
N ARG A 777 21.84 3.00 -19.67
CA ARG A 777 22.06 4.45 -19.42
C ARG A 777 21.21 5.34 -20.33
N HIS A 778 19.92 5.05 -20.40
CA HIS A 778 18.93 5.80 -21.20
C HIS A 778 19.13 5.76 -22.73
N LYS A 779 20.07 4.96 -23.23
CA LYS A 779 20.28 4.72 -24.65
C LYS A 779 19.86 3.31 -25.02
N LEU A 780 19.27 3.16 -26.19
CA LEU A 780 18.92 1.85 -26.72
C LEU A 780 20.06 1.29 -27.55
N TYR A 781 20.56 0.13 -27.13
CA TYR A 781 21.54 -0.66 -27.87
C TYR A 781 20.89 -1.91 -28.46
N ARG A 782 21.46 -2.39 -29.56
CA ARG A 782 21.16 -3.70 -30.14
C ARG A 782 22.40 -4.56 -30.21
N TRP A 783 22.23 -5.86 -30.03
CA TRP A 783 23.28 -6.86 -30.25
C TRP A 783 22.66 -8.05 -30.98
N ARG A 784 23.26 -8.43 -32.11
CA ARG A 784 22.92 -9.66 -32.83
C ARG A 784 23.92 -10.74 -32.46
N ARG A 785 23.43 -11.96 -32.26
CA ARG A 785 24.29 -13.09 -31.90
C ARG A 785 25.45 -13.26 -32.90
N GLY A 786 26.67 -13.21 -32.40
CA GLY A 786 27.91 -13.27 -33.20
C GLY A 786 28.57 -11.93 -33.48
N GLU A 787 27.92 -10.81 -33.14
CA GLU A 787 28.56 -9.49 -33.12
C GLU A 787 29.50 -9.37 -31.91
N THR A 788 30.62 -8.66 -32.09
CA THR A 788 31.67 -8.51 -31.07
C THR A 788 31.44 -7.33 -30.13
N ALA A 789 30.44 -6.49 -30.38
CA ALA A 789 30.13 -5.29 -29.61
C ALA A 789 28.64 -4.94 -29.71
N TRP A 790 28.14 -4.20 -28.74
CA TRP A 790 26.82 -3.57 -28.81
C TRP A 790 26.81 -2.45 -29.86
N HIS A 791 25.75 -2.38 -30.65
CA HIS A 791 25.49 -1.32 -31.60
C HIS A 791 24.55 -0.28 -30.99
N ASP A 792 25.00 0.96 -30.87
CA ASP A 792 24.16 2.09 -30.46
C ASP A 792 23.13 2.38 -31.57
N THR A 793 21.84 2.30 -31.25
CA THR A 793 20.75 2.53 -32.21
C THR A 793 20.48 4.03 -32.45
N GLY A 794 21.16 4.91 -31.72
CA GLY A 794 20.95 6.36 -31.75
C GLY A 794 19.68 6.84 -31.03
N LEU A 795 18.87 5.94 -30.49
CA LEU A 795 17.67 6.29 -29.74
C LEU A 795 18.01 6.49 -28.25
N GLU A 796 17.77 7.71 -27.77
CA GLU A 796 18.02 8.13 -26.38
C GLU A 796 16.76 8.71 -25.73
N ASP A 797 16.54 8.37 -24.46
CA ASP A 797 15.42 8.81 -23.64
C ASP A 797 15.92 9.72 -22.51
N HIS A 798 16.04 11.02 -22.80
CA HIS A 798 16.52 12.00 -21.82
C HIS A 798 15.56 12.18 -20.63
N GLU A 799 16.06 12.71 -19.51
CA GLU A 799 15.25 13.01 -18.32
C GLU A 799 14.14 14.04 -18.61
N GLY A 800 12.94 13.55 -18.90
CA GLY A 800 11.69 14.21 -18.56
C GLY A 800 11.15 13.66 -17.23
N ILE A 801 10.36 14.45 -16.49
CA ILE A 801 9.69 13.99 -15.27
C ILE A 801 8.67 12.91 -15.66
N SER A 802 9.06 11.63 -15.60
CA SER A 802 8.11 10.52 -15.63
C SER A 802 7.33 10.52 -14.31
N PRO A 803 5.99 10.43 -14.32
CA PRO A 803 5.20 10.26 -13.09
C PRO A 803 5.47 8.90 -12.40
N ILE A 804 6.18 8.00 -13.08
CA ILE A 804 6.58 6.68 -12.56
C ILE A 804 8.11 6.65 -12.45
N GLU A 805 8.59 6.74 -11.22
CA GLU A 805 10.00 6.66 -10.86
C GLU A 805 10.60 5.30 -11.31
N GLY A 806 11.75 5.34 -12.02
CA GLY A 806 12.50 4.12 -12.42
C GLY A 806 12.02 3.38 -13.68
N LYS A 807 11.10 3.93 -14.47
CA LYS A 807 10.69 3.33 -15.76
C LYS A 807 11.46 3.94 -16.93
N GLY A 808 12.21 3.13 -17.68
CA GLY A 808 12.89 3.54 -18.92
C GLY A 808 12.02 3.43 -20.17
N LEU A 809 12.62 3.15 -21.31
CA LEU A 809 11.95 2.89 -22.58
C LEU A 809 10.90 1.76 -22.43
N THR A 810 9.83 1.83 -23.22
CA THR A 810 8.90 0.72 -23.41
C THR A 810 9.14 0.11 -24.79
N LEU A 811 9.58 -1.15 -24.85
CA LEU A 811 10.02 -1.80 -26.09
C LEU A 811 9.13 -2.98 -26.48
N ALA A 812 8.93 -3.16 -27.78
CA ALA A 812 8.46 -4.40 -28.38
C ALA A 812 9.21 -4.64 -29.69
N ALA A 813 9.64 -5.87 -29.94
CA ALA A 813 10.32 -6.25 -31.16
C ALA A 813 9.77 -7.57 -31.72
N SER A 814 9.68 -7.69 -33.04
CA SER A 814 9.25 -8.89 -33.75
C SER A 814 9.88 -8.90 -35.15
N GLY A 815 10.71 -9.90 -35.44
CA GLY A 815 11.56 -9.90 -36.64
C GLY A 815 12.40 -8.62 -36.72
N ASN A 816 12.35 -7.94 -37.87
CA ASN A 816 13.07 -6.68 -38.08
C ASN A 816 12.32 -5.44 -37.55
N THR A 817 11.11 -5.61 -37.03
CA THR A 817 10.27 -4.50 -36.59
C THR A 817 10.46 -4.23 -35.10
N VAL A 818 10.70 -2.97 -34.76
CA VAL A 818 10.90 -2.52 -33.37
C VAL A 818 10.07 -1.28 -33.10
N TYR A 819 9.35 -1.28 -31.99
CA TYR A 819 8.70 -0.11 -31.42
C TYR A 819 9.38 0.27 -30.11
N ALA A 820 9.64 1.56 -29.95
CA ALA A 820 10.23 2.13 -28.76
C ALA A 820 9.45 3.37 -28.32
N GLY A 821 8.75 3.27 -27.19
CA GLY A 821 8.05 4.38 -26.54
C GLY A 821 8.95 5.03 -25.49
N LYS A 822 9.17 6.34 -25.61
CA LYS A 822 9.89 7.15 -24.62
C LYS A 822 9.01 7.53 -23.43
N ARG A 823 9.63 7.93 -22.32
CA ARG A 823 8.92 8.35 -21.10
C ARG A 823 7.97 9.52 -21.32
N GLU A 824 8.34 10.44 -22.20
CA GLU A 824 7.58 11.66 -22.55
C GLU A 824 6.37 11.40 -23.47
N GLY A 825 6.09 10.14 -23.83
CA GLY A 825 4.92 9.77 -24.64
C GLY A 825 5.18 9.71 -26.16
N THR A 826 6.41 9.92 -26.62
CA THR A 826 6.78 9.78 -28.04
C THR A 826 6.99 8.32 -28.43
N LEU A 827 6.46 7.91 -29.59
CA LEU A 827 6.57 6.54 -30.10
C LEU A 827 7.43 6.51 -31.37
N PHE A 828 8.51 5.74 -31.32
CA PHE A 828 9.41 5.50 -32.43
C PHE A 828 9.20 4.10 -33.00
N PHE A 829 9.37 4.00 -34.32
CA PHE A 829 9.20 2.79 -35.09
C PHE A 829 10.41 2.56 -36.02
N SER A 830 10.86 1.31 -36.10
CA SER A 830 11.92 0.85 -37.00
C SER A 830 11.50 -0.42 -37.73
N GLN A 831 11.89 -0.55 -39.01
CA GLN A 831 11.69 -1.73 -39.84
C GLN A 831 13.00 -2.46 -40.20
N ASP A 832 14.12 -1.95 -39.72
CA ASP A 832 15.48 -2.43 -40.00
C ASP A 832 16.22 -2.81 -38.71
N SER A 833 15.48 -3.27 -37.71
CA SER A 833 16.01 -3.71 -36.41
C SER A 833 16.73 -2.60 -35.63
N GLY A 834 16.22 -1.37 -35.68
CA GLY A 834 16.74 -0.22 -34.94
C GLY A 834 17.94 0.46 -35.59
N ASP A 835 18.19 0.25 -36.89
CA ASP A 835 19.21 0.99 -37.64
C ASP A 835 18.73 2.38 -38.01
N THR A 836 17.43 2.51 -38.32
CA THR A 836 16.76 3.79 -38.54
C THR A 836 15.45 3.85 -37.78
N TRP A 837 15.12 5.06 -37.33
CA TRP A 837 13.92 5.34 -36.54
C TRP A 837 13.05 6.39 -37.22
N ARG A 838 11.74 6.14 -37.21
CA ARG A 838 10.71 7.08 -37.60
C ARG A 838 9.87 7.42 -36.37
N ASP A 839 9.70 8.70 -36.09
CA ASP A 839 8.73 9.17 -35.11
C ASP A 839 7.32 9.02 -35.70
N ILE A 840 6.45 8.30 -35.00
CA ILE A 840 5.06 8.06 -35.40
C ILE A 840 4.05 8.63 -34.39
N THR A 841 4.50 9.52 -33.50
CA THR A 841 3.68 10.10 -32.42
C THR A 841 2.46 10.83 -32.96
N GLU A 842 2.60 11.56 -34.07
CA GLU A 842 1.48 12.29 -34.71
C GLU A 842 0.42 11.35 -35.30
N ASN A 843 0.75 10.08 -35.55
CA ASN A 843 -0.19 9.10 -36.09
C ASN A 843 -1.05 8.46 -34.98
N LEU A 844 -0.76 8.73 -33.71
CA LEU A 844 -1.49 8.15 -32.58
C LEU A 844 -2.86 8.80 -32.42
N VAL A 845 -3.84 8.00 -32.00
CA VAL A 845 -5.26 8.38 -32.06
C VAL A 845 -5.67 9.39 -30.98
N PHE A 846 -4.88 9.50 -29.92
CA PHE A 846 -5.10 10.46 -28.83
C PHE A 846 -3.80 10.71 -28.05
N PRO A 847 -3.64 11.89 -27.43
CA PRO A 847 -2.54 12.16 -26.51
C PRO A 847 -2.71 11.39 -25.20
N PHE A 848 -1.60 11.04 -24.55
CA PHE A 848 -1.54 10.31 -23.28
C PHE A 848 -0.27 10.71 -22.52
N GLY A 849 -0.24 10.43 -21.22
CA GLY A 849 0.86 10.85 -20.33
C GLY A 849 2.04 9.88 -20.33
N TYR A 850 1.78 8.57 -20.41
CA TYR A 850 2.85 7.57 -20.45
C TYR A 850 2.40 6.22 -21.02
N PHE A 851 3.36 5.47 -21.56
CA PHE A 851 3.15 4.09 -22.00
C PHE A 851 3.05 3.14 -20.80
N LYS A 852 2.09 2.20 -20.83
CA LYS A 852 2.05 1.06 -19.92
C LYS A 852 2.83 -0.12 -20.49
N GLU A 853 2.44 -0.63 -21.66
CA GLU A 853 3.09 -1.75 -22.36
C GLU A 853 2.90 -1.65 -23.88
N ILE A 854 3.81 -2.27 -24.64
CA ILE A 854 3.68 -2.50 -26.09
C ILE A 854 3.83 -4.00 -26.35
N ARG A 855 2.92 -4.61 -27.11
CA ARG A 855 2.91 -6.05 -27.40
C ARG A 855 2.52 -6.35 -28.84
N PHE A 856 3.12 -7.39 -29.42
CA PHE A 856 2.70 -7.95 -30.71
C PHE A 856 1.75 -9.12 -30.51
N ALA A 857 0.64 -9.15 -31.24
CA ALA A 857 -0.23 -10.32 -31.42
C ALA A 857 -0.32 -10.65 -32.91
N GLY A 858 0.43 -11.66 -33.34
CA GLY A 858 0.68 -11.90 -34.76
C GLY A 858 1.32 -10.67 -35.42
N SER A 859 0.69 -10.14 -36.47
CA SER A 859 1.12 -8.92 -37.16
C SER A 859 0.62 -7.62 -36.52
N THR A 860 -0.28 -7.69 -35.54
CA THR A 860 -0.90 -6.52 -34.91
C THR A 860 -0.07 -6.06 -33.72
N VAL A 861 0.25 -4.77 -33.64
CA VAL A 861 0.85 -4.16 -32.46
C VAL A 861 -0.24 -3.53 -31.61
N TYR A 862 -0.20 -3.76 -30.30
CA TYR A 862 -1.03 -3.13 -29.29
C TYR A 862 -0.18 -2.24 -28.39
N VAL A 863 -0.64 -1.01 -28.15
CA VAL A 863 -0.02 -0.03 -27.27
C VAL A 863 -1.00 0.31 -26.17
N SER A 864 -0.68 -0.06 -24.92
CA SER A 864 -1.44 0.33 -23.73
C SER A 864 -0.86 1.60 -23.12
N THR A 865 -1.73 2.54 -22.74
CA THR A 865 -1.37 3.82 -22.12
C THR A 865 -2.25 4.10 -20.91
N ASP A 866 -2.02 5.23 -20.23
CA ASP A 866 -2.88 5.73 -19.16
C ASP A 866 -4.25 6.25 -19.64
N MET A 867 -4.47 6.36 -20.96
CA MET A 867 -5.71 6.87 -21.55
C MET A 867 -6.50 5.82 -22.35
N GLY A 868 -5.94 4.63 -22.57
CA GLY A 868 -6.61 3.53 -23.27
C GLY A 868 -5.63 2.63 -24.02
N VAL A 869 -6.17 1.75 -24.88
CA VAL A 869 -5.37 0.86 -25.73
C VAL A 869 -5.57 1.21 -27.20
N MET A 870 -4.46 1.29 -27.94
CA MET A 870 -4.43 1.51 -29.37
C MET A 870 -3.85 0.29 -30.07
N TYR A 871 -4.22 0.08 -31.34
CA TYR A 871 -3.63 -0.98 -32.15
C TYR A 871 -3.37 -0.52 -33.59
N SER A 872 -2.43 -1.20 -34.24
CA SER A 872 -2.13 -1.02 -35.66
C SER A 872 -1.69 -2.34 -36.29
N ASN A 873 -1.99 -2.53 -37.58
CA ASN A 873 -1.58 -3.70 -38.36
C ASN A 873 -0.40 -3.40 -39.31
N ASP A 874 -0.14 -2.12 -39.57
CA ASP A 874 0.87 -1.63 -40.51
C ASP A 874 1.87 -0.65 -39.87
N GLY A 875 1.61 -0.22 -38.63
CA GLY A 875 2.39 0.78 -37.90
C GLY A 875 2.13 2.22 -38.33
N GLU A 876 1.19 2.45 -39.25
CA GLU A 876 0.87 3.77 -39.80
C GLU A 876 -0.55 4.19 -39.41
N ALA A 877 -1.52 3.30 -39.62
CA ALA A 877 -2.91 3.54 -39.26
C ALA A 877 -3.19 2.99 -37.86
N TRP A 878 -3.42 3.89 -36.92
CA TRP A 878 -3.73 3.56 -35.53
C TRP A 878 -5.23 3.66 -35.24
N HIS A 879 -5.71 2.72 -34.43
CA HIS A 879 -7.12 2.59 -34.08
C HIS A 879 -7.24 2.39 -32.57
N VAL A 880 -8.33 2.86 -31.97
CA VAL A 880 -8.60 2.67 -30.54
C VAL A 880 -9.32 1.35 -30.32
N VAL A 881 -8.95 0.61 -29.28
CA VAL A 881 -9.72 -0.54 -28.81
C VAL A 881 -10.73 -0.06 -27.78
N THR A 882 -12.03 -0.18 -28.08
CA THR A 882 -13.12 0.19 -27.17
C THR A 882 -13.84 -1.03 -26.63
N ASP A 883 -14.60 -0.90 -25.54
CA ASP A 883 -15.60 -1.90 -25.18
C ASP A 883 -16.78 -1.90 -26.18
N THR A 884 -17.73 -2.81 -25.99
CA THR A 884 -18.96 -2.90 -26.79
C THR A 884 -19.86 -1.66 -26.69
N ASN A 885 -19.63 -0.79 -25.70
CA ASN A 885 -20.37 0.46 -25.49
C ASN A 885 -19.63 1.69 -26.07
N GLY A 886 -18.44 1.49 -26.66
CA GLY A 886 -17.61 2.57 -27.20
C GLY A 886 -16.71 3.27 -26.17
N ASN A 887 -16.61 2.75 -24.94
CA ASN A 887 -15.74 3.31 -23.91
C ASN A 887 -14.30 2.85 -24.10
N ARG A 888 -13.35 3.75 -23.80
CA ARG A 888 -11.92 3.44 -23.75
C ARG A 888 -11.60 2.83 -22.39
N LEU A 889 -11.28 1.53 -22.38
CA LEU A 889 -10.80 0.85 -21.18
C LEU A 889 -9.30 1.03 -21.06
N ILE A 890 -8.83 1.36 -19.86
CA ILE A 890 -7.42 1.45 -19.52
C ILE A 890 -6.98 0.07 -19.04
N MET A 891 -6.05 -0.57 -19.76
CA MET A 891 -5.54 -1.89 -19.40
C MET A 891 -4.23 -1.78 -18.65
N ASP A 892 -4.12 -2.43 -17.49
CA ASP A 892 -2.89 -2.44 -16.69
C ASP A 892 -1.83 -3.35 -17.27
N ARG A 893 -2.23 -4.51 -17.81
CA ARG A 893 -1.34 -5.45 -18.52
C ARG A 893 -2.03 -6.03 -19.75
N ILE A 894 -1.23 -6.37 -20.75
CA ILE A 894 -1.66 -7.08 -21.96
C ILE A 894 -0.88 -8.40 -22.07
N ALA A 895 -1.63 -9.50 -22.21
CA ALA A 895 -1.11 -10.81 -22.57
C ALA A 895 -1.53 -11.17 -23.99
N VAL A 896 -0.70 -11.95 -24.68
CA VAL A 896 -0.95 -12.39 -26.05
C VAL A 896 -0.83 -13.89 -26.15
N VAL A 897 -1.80 -14.53 -26.80
CA VAL A 897 -1.77 -15.96 -27.16
C VAL A 897 -2.10 -16.10 -28.64
N GLY A 898 -1.09 -16.45 -29.43
CA GLY A 898 -1.21 -16.50 -30.89
C GLY A 898 -1.53 -15.11 -31.48
N ALA A 899 -2.67 -15.00 -32.16
CA ALA A 899 -3.16 -13.74 -32.73
C ALA A 899 -4.15 -13.00 -31.82
N SER A 900 -4.47 -13.54 -30.63
CA SER A 900 -5.42 -12.93 -29.70
C SER A 900 -4.73 -12.16 -28.59
N ALA A 901 -5.21 -10.94 -28.35
CA ALA A 901 -4.77 -10.08 -27.25
C ALA A 901 -5.81 -10.08 -26.12
N TYR A 902 -5.31 -10.08 -24.89
CA TYR A 902 -6.09 -10.07 -23.66
C TYR A 902 -5.59 -8.94 -22.76
N GLY A 903 -6.51 -8.21 -22.18
CA GLY A 903 -6.24 -7.10 -21.27
C GLY A 903 -6.77 -7.37 -19.88
N VAL A 904 -6.10 -6.85 -18.87
CA VAL A 904 -6.55 -6.90 -17.48
C VAL A 904 -6.53 -5.51 -16.86
N CYS A 905 -7.58 -5.16 -16.12
CA CYS A 905 -7.72 -3.91 -15.37
C CYS A 905 -8.66 -4.11 -14.18
N ASP A 906 -8.80 -3.11 -13.31
CA ASP A 906 -9.62 -3.21 -12.09
C ASP A 906 -11.07 -3.69 -12.33
N SER A 907 -11.67 -3.39 -13.50
CA SER A 907 -13.02 -3.87 -13.84
C SER A 907 -13.08 -5.32 -14.30
N GLY A 908 -11.95 -5.95 -14.61
CA GLY A 908 -11.86 -7.37 -14.93
C GLY A 908 -10.88 -7.74 -16.05
N VAL A 909 -11.13 -8.89 -16.67
CA VAL A 909 -10.31 -9.41 -17.78
C VAL A 909 -11.11 -9.36 -19.07
N TYR A 910 -10.46 -8.93 -20.14
CA TYR A 910 -11.06 -8.71 -21.44
C TYR A 910 -10.26 -9.39 -22.55
N GLN A 911 -10.93 -9.82 -23.60
CA GLN A 911 -10.34 -10.33 -24.83
C GLN A 911 -10.69 -9.39 -25.98
N VAL A 912 -9.74 -9.09 -26.86
CA VAL A 912 -10.06 -8.39 -28.11
C VAL A 912 -10.81 -9.35 -29.04
N SER A 913 -12.02 -8.96 -29.44
CA SER A 913 -12.82 -9.69 -30.42
C SER A 913 -12.19 -9.59 -31.80
N ASN A 914 -11.84 -10.73 -32.40
CA ASN A 914 -11.25 -10.78 -33.75
C ASN A 914 -12.20 -10.25 -34.86
N GLN A 915 -13.51 -10.14 -34.59
CA GLN A 915 -14.50 -9.68 -35.57
C GLN A 915 -14.73 -8.16 -35.48
N THR A 916 -14.74 -7.61 -34.27
CA THR A 916 -15.14 -6.22 -34.01
C THR A 916 -14.00 -5.34 -33.54
N ASN A 917 -12.84 -5.92 -33.20
CA ASN A 917 -11.71 -5.24 -32.55
C ASN A 917 -12.12 -4.44 -31.30
N THR A 918 -13.13 -4.95 -30.58
CA THR A 918 -13.59 -4.40 -29.30
C THR A 918 -13.27 -5.35 -28.16
N TRP A 919 -13.14 -4.81 -26.95
CA TRP A 919 -13.01 -5.58 -25.72
C TRP A 919 -14.32 -6.31 -25.41
N ALA A 920 -14.24 -7.64 -25.37
CA ALA A 920 -15.26 -8.52 -24.81
C ALA A 920 -14.83 -8.94 -23.40
N GLN A 921 -15.68 -8.67 -22.41
CA GLN A 921 -15.38 -9.02 -21.02
C GLN A 921 -15.44 -10.54 -20.81
N LEU A 922 -14.39 -11.10 -20.23
CA LEU A 922 -14.29 -12.52 -19.87
C LEU A 922 -14.53 -12.76 -18.38
N ALA A 923 -14.08 -11.83 -17.54
CA ALA A 923 -14.21 -11.90 -16.10
C ALA A 923 -14.57 -10.52 -15.54
N THR A 924 -15.43 -10.49 -14.53
CA THR A 924 -15.79 -9.28 -13.78
C THR A 924 -14.97 -9.20 -12.51
N GLU A 925 -14.43 -8.01 -12.22
CA GLU A 925 -13.74 -7.66 -10.97
C GLU A 925 -12.43 -8.44 -10.75
N LEU A 926 -11.37 -7.72 -10.38
CA LEU A 926 -10.13 -8.35 -9.90
C LEU A 926 -10.07 -8.31 -8.38
N PRO A 927 -9.66 -9.40 -7.71
CA PRO A 927 -9.46 -9.40 -6.27
C PRO A 927 -8.30 -8.48 -5.86
N HIS A 928 -7.29 -8.31 -6.72
CA HIS A 928 -6.11 -7.50 -6.49
C HIS A 928 -5.58 -6.88 -7.79
N THR A 929 -4.91 -5.74 -7.68
CA THR A 929 -4.20 -5.12 -8.82
C THR A 929 -3.12 -6.07 -9.37
N ALA A 930 -3.19 -6.34 -10.67
CA ALA A 930 -2.25 -7.22 -11.35
C ALA A 930 -0.90 -6.53 -11.59
N THR A 931 0.19 -7.10 -11.06
CA THR A 931 1.56 -6.70 -11.41
C THR A 931 2.02 -7.33 -12.72
N SER A 932 1.44 -8.47 -13.08
CA SER A 932 1.73 -9.23 -14.30
C SER A 932 0.54 -10.09 -14.69
N PHE A 933 0.48 -10.51 -15.95
CA PHE A 933 -0.63 -11.25 -16.51
C PHE A 933 -0.12 -12.27 -17.52
N ALA A 934 -0.51 -13.53 -17.34
CA ALA A 934 -0.11 -14.64 -18.19
C ALA A 934 -1.29 -15.59 -18.46
N ILE A 935 -1.22 -16.32 -19.56
CA ILE A 935 -2.30 -17.22 -20.02
C ILE A 935 -1.68 -18.53 -20.49
N ASP A 936 -2.25 -19.65 -20.06
CA ASP A 936 -1.91 -21.00 -20.51
C ASP A 936 -3.19 -21.77 -20.87
N GLY A 937 -3.44 -21.96 -22.16
CA GLY A 937 -4.71 -22.50 -22.65
C GLY A 937 -5.91 -21.66 -22.19
N ASP A 938 -6.84 -22.29 -21.46
CA ASP A 938 -8.02 -21.63 -20.87
C ASP A 938 -7.78 -21.12 -19.44
N MET A 939 -6.56 -21.26 -18.92
CA MET A 939 -6.17 -20.78 -17.60
C MET A 939 -5.53 -19.39 -17.71
N PHE A 940 -6.01 -18.49 -16.87
CA PHE A 940 -5.53 -17.12 -16.80
C PHE A 940 -4.92 -16.88 -15.43
N TYR A 941 -3.75 -16.24 -15.40
CA TYR A 941 -2.97 -16.02 -14.19
C TYR A 941 -2.67 -14.54 -14.02
N ILE A 942 -2.90 -14.01 -12.82
CA ILE A 942 -2.42 -12.69 -12.42
C ILE A 942 -1.37 -12.84 -11.33
N GLY A 943 -0.25 -12.14 -11.51
CA GLY A 943 0.72 -11.93 -10.45
C GLY A 943 0.30 -10.69 -9.67
N THR A 944 0.57 -10.68 -8.37
CA THR A 944 0.22 -9.56 -7.51
C THR A 944 1.43 -9.10 -6.70
N LYS A 945 1.33 -7.87 -6.16
CA LYS A 945 2.41 -7.28 -5.36
C LYS A 945 2.62 -8.01 -4.04
N GLN A 946 1.58 -8.64 -3.49
CA GLN A 946 1.55 -9.12 -2.10
C GLN A 946 0.89 -10.48 -1.91
N ASN A 947 0.08 -10.95 -2.86
CA ASN A 947 -0.76 -12.15 -2.73
C ASN A 947 -0.36 -13.22 -3.75
N GLY A 948 0.90 -13.22 -4.20
CA GLY A 948 1.42 -14.22 -5.14
C GLY A 948 0.64 -14.26 -6.45
N VAL A 949 0.23 -15.49 -6.83
CA VAL A 949 -0.43 -15.79 -8.11
C VAL A 949 -1.87 -16.22 -7.86
N LEU A 950 -2.81 -15.56 -8.55
CA LEU A 950 -4.20 -16.01 -8.64
C LEU A 950 -4.48 -16.54 -10.03
N ARG A 951 -5.37 -17.54 -10.11
CA ARG A 951 -5.80 -18.13 -11.37
C ARG A 951 -7.31 -18.13 -11.52
N PHE A 952 -7.79 -18.04 -12.75
CA PHE A 952 -9.16 -18.41 -13.09
C PHE A 952 -9.16 -19.26 -14.35
N GLN A 953 -10.14 -20.16 -14.44
CA GLN A 953 -10.38 -20.98 -15.62
C GLN A 953 -11.54 -20.41 -16.41
N ARG A 954 -11.38 -20.23 -17.72
CA ARG A 954 -12.48 -19.89 -18.61
C ARG A 954 -13.35 -21.13 -18.81
N ASN A 955 -14.62 -21.05 -18.42
CA ASN A 955 -15.60 -22.07 -18.77
C ASN A 955 -16.04 -21.86 -20.23
N HIS A 956 -15.93 -22.89 -21.06
CA HIS A 956 -16.63 -22.93 -22.35
C HIS A 956 -18.12 -23.11 -22.06
N GLN A 957 -18.90 -22.03 -22.18
CA GLN A 957 -20.35 -22.14 -22.34
C GLN A 957 -20.71 -22.09 -23.82
#